data_AF-A0ABD1ZNW2-F1
#
_entry.id   AF-A0ABD1ZNW2-F1
#
_cell.length_a   1.000
_cell.length_b   1.000
_cell.length_c   1.000
_cell.angle_alpha   90.00
_cell.angle_beta   90.00
_cell.angle_gamma   90.00
#
_symmetry.space_group_name_H-M   'P 1'
#
loop_
_entity.id
_entity.type
_entity.pdbx_description
1 polymer ?
#
loop_
_entity_poly.entity_id
_entity_poly.type
_entity_poly.pdbx_seq_one_letter_code
_entity_poly.pdbx_strand_id
1 'polypeptide(L)'
;MEAMVVARGLPAFTCPSQSQASQVMKFQIPSLTLPGVPGVSSIPFSSSCSSSAVRAPGYVGMLGFRGGKKAGKCRATGEDGKPEEAPPVRGVLFDMDGVLCESEGPSRDAAVALFAEKGVAVTAEDFIPFMGTGEANFLGGVARKYGLDFDADSYKKRFFEIYIEKYAQPNSGLGYVGALNLVLECKKAGLKTAVASSADRVKVDANLAAAGLPQSNFDAIISADLFENLKPAPDIFLAAAKALGLPPEECIVIEDALAGVQAARAAGMRCIAVTTTLAGPKLMSAGPSLIKKSITQITLGDIITLQEPGDKGRETGLEFMWEESESGFFESLRDKVDLDQELALPIGGMTTRRDIFRFTSFALGLTSIGFLATHWKAMSYASPKAIWNAIMGEMRPTANGAGDRLSQFKAYIADIEDNGKGQEVPEFKPKLEWLNSPPLRLQSDLRGKLVLLDFWTYCCINCMHILPDLAYLETKFKGKPFTVIGVHSAKFDNEKDSDAIRNAVLRYDVTHPVVNDGEMVMWRELGVSSWPTLALVSPTGRLIAMLAGEGHRKDVDDLVEAALQYYGAKGLLNDKPIPEALEKNKDSRLVASPLKFPGKLATDLANQRLFISDSNNHRIVVTDLDGNFIMQIGGGGGEGLRDGTFDYAAFNRPQGLAYSPSRNVLYVADTENHAVREIDFVNEKVRTLAGNGQKGSDYTGGKRGAAQVLNSPWDVCLDSSGKVLYVAMAGQHQIWRIDPSDGLARVFSGDGYERNLNGKNGSNTSFAQPSGLSLGPDGQQMYIADSESSSVRALDLRSGGSQLLAGGDPLFPDNLFQFGDKDGVGSKALLQHPLGVLTGSDGLIYVADSYNHKIKVLEKGSQKVTSIAGVGKAGFKEGVASSAQLSEPAGLAQGPDGKIFVADTNNSLIRVLNVGISPPTLETLELKGVPTPPPAPAGAPRRLRRRLSSDTEIVKVDPVSSMNGDLELQIRLPKEFHFTTEAQSKFEVDIEPDGSVSVEPMSGIIGPDGRAKLSFSRSSNNSSTASARISCKVYYCQEDAVCLYKGVAFEVPFGAAEENSTKTVTIPYLVKPKTAAKNSLAKV
;
A
#
# COMPACT_ATOMS: atom_id res chain seq x y z
N MET A 1 -15.98 10.45 -0.07
CA MET A 1 -15.18 9.31 -0.59
C MET A 1 -14.56 8.45 0.53
N GLU A 2 -14.49 8.92 1.79
CA GLU A 2 -13.83 8.19 2.89
C GLU A 2 -14.27 6.72 3.08
N ALA A 3 -15.51 6.37 2.74
CA ALA A 3 -16.06 5.01 2.81
C ALA A 3 -15.29 3.94 1.99
N MET A 4 -14.35 4.32 1.12
CA MET A 4 -13.58 3.37 0.28
C MET A 4 -12.16 3.03 0.80
N VAL A 5 -11.67 3.66 1.88
CA VAL A 5 -10.23 3.56 2.27
C VAL A 5 -10.01 3.13 3.75
N VAL A 6 -11.06 2.79 4.50
CA VAL A 6 -10.94 2.48 5.95
C VAL A 6 -10.84 0.97 6.21
N ALA A 7 -9.61 0.43 6.12
CA ALA A 7 -9.36 -1.00 6.32
C ALA A 7 -8.08 -1.37 7.09
N ARG A 8 -7.73 -0.65 8.18
CA ARG A 8 -7.09 -1.23 9.41
C ARG A 8 -6.83 -0.18 10.51
N GLY A 9 -6.58 -0.66 11.73
CA GLY A 9 -6.41 0.19 12.92
C GLY A 9 -5.00 0.15 13.54
N LEU A 10 -4.59 1.32 14.05
CA LEU A 10 -3.91 1.60 15.33
C LEU A 10 -2.90 0.57 15.90
N PRO A 11 -1.69 1.01 16.32
CA PRO A 11 -1.62 1.95 17.45
C PRO A 11 -0.71 3.17 17.23
N ALA A 12 -0.96 4.22 18.02
CA ALA A 12 -0.17 5.45 18.06
C ALA A 12 0.61 5.60 19.37
N PHE A 13 1.76 6.27 19.36
CA PHE A 13 2.16 7.20 20.42
C PHE A 13 3.22 8.21 19.93
N THR A 14 3.20 9.36 20.60
CA THR A 14 3.95 10.63 20.48
C THR A 14 5.49 10.51 20.35
N CYS A 15 6.32 11.54 20.09
CA CYS A 15 6.29 13.01 20.32
C CYS A 15 7.52 13.67 19.61
N PRO A 16 7.81 14.99 19.71
CA PRO A 16 6.99 16.21 19.64
C PRO A 16 7.43 17.18 18.50
N SER A 17 6.73 18.30 18.34
CA SER A 17 7.24 19.54 17.71
C SER A 17 8.19 20.30 18.69
N GLN A 18 8.92 21.39 18.41
CA GLN A 18 8.73 22.60 17.58
C GLN A 18 10.12 23.06 17.04
N SER A 19 10.30 23.92 16.00
CA SER A 19 9.71 25.26 15.67
C SER A 19 10.11 26.34 16.70
N GLN A 20 10.38 27.62 16.39
CA GLN A 20 10.20 28.51 15.22
C GLN A 20 11.50 29.36 14.97
N ALA A 21 11.73 30.15 13.90
CA ALA A 21 11.13 31.45 13.48
C ALA A 21 11.10 32.53 14.63
N SER A 22 11.18 33.86 14.48
CA SER A 22 10.98 34.87 13.39
C SER A 22 11.72 36.20 13.79
N GLN A 23 11.90 37.31 13.05
CA GLN A 23 11.77 37.71 11.63
C GLN A 23 12.41 39.13 11.36
N VAL A 24 12.98 39.36 10.16
CA VAL A 24 12.83 40.56 9.27
C VAL A 24 13.47 41.96 9.55
N MET A 25 14.22 42.45 8.52
CA MET A 25 14.59 43.83 8.07
C MET A 25 15.36 44.81 9.01
N LYS A 26 16.59 45.24 8.64
CA LYS A 26 17.02 46.36 7.72
C LYS A 26 16.79 47.77 8.34
N PHE A 27 17.71 48.76 8.25
CA PHE A 27 18.70 49.10 7.19
C PHE A 27 19.97 49.84 7.71
N GLN A 28 20.90 50.14 6.79
CA GLN A 28 22.06 51.08 6.85
C GLN A 28 23.43 50.60 7.42
N ILE A 29 24.49 51.31 6.98
CA ILE A 29 25.91 50.94 6.73
C ILE A 29 26.73 52.27 6.73
N PRO A 30 28.06 52.39 7.05
CA PRO A 30 29.15 51.42 7.35
C PRO A 30 29.71 51.62 8.80
N SER A 31 31.00 51.51 9.24
CA SER A 31 32.34 51.24 8.64
C SER A 31 33.43 50.83 9.67
N LEU A 32 34.36 49.98 9.22
CA LEU A 32 35.83 49.90 9.49
C LEU A 32 36.46 49.74 10.91
N THR A 33 37.45 48.83 10.95
CA THR A 33 38.71 48.76 11.77
C THR A 33 38.73 48.55 13.30
N LEU A 34 39.07 47.31 13.72
CA LEU A 34 40.33 46.83 14.39
C LEU A 34 41.13 47.76 15.37
N PRO A 35 42.00 47.20 16.25
CA PRO A 35 41.91 46.01 17.14
C PRO A 35 42.50 46.24 18.58
N GLY A 36 42.54 45.23 19.47
CA GLY A 36 43.26 45.32 20.77
C GLY A 36 43.37 44.03 21.60
N VAL A 37 44.56 43.77 22.19
CA VAL A 37 44.99 42.58 22.99
C VAL A 37 46.16 43.03 23.91
N PRO A 38 46.81 42.22 24.80
CA PRO A 38 46.49 40.92 25.44
C PRO A 38 46.79 40.86 26.99
N GLY A 39 46.65 39.67 27.60
CA GLY A 39 47.24 39.25 28.90
C GLY A 39 46.70 37.86 29.32
N VAL A 40 47.45 36.74 29.45
CA VAL A 40 48.70 36.42 30.22
C VAL A 40 48.44 36.56 31.73
N SER A 41 48.63 35.56 32.62
CA SER A 41 49.28 34.22 32.62
C SER A 41 48.55 33.30 33.65
N SER A 42 48.18 32.04 33.36
CA SER A 42 48.93 30.75 33.45
C SER A 42 49.38 30.27 34.85
N ILE A 43 49.22 28.95 35.10
CA ILE A 43 49.80 28.04 36.13
C ILE A 43 48.82 27.56 37.26
N PRO A 44 48.83 26.24 37.65
CA PRO A 44 47.76 25.60 38.45
C PRO A 44 48.26 24.99 39.79
N PHE A 45 47.42 24.21 40.49
CA PHE A 45 47.83 22.98 41.21
C PHE A 45 46.64 21.99 41.43
N SER A 46 46.84 20.88 42.14
CA SER A 46 46.14 19.58 41.92
C SER A 46 45.66 18.84 43.19
N SER A 47 44.99 17.67 43.00
CA SER A 47 44.78 16.55 43.96
C SER A 47 43.71 16.75 45.08
N SER A 48 43.13 15.73 45.76
CA SER A 48 42.77 14.31 45.42
C SER A 48 42.01 13.64 46.60
N CYS A 49 41.10 12.67 46.33
CA CYS A 49 40.56 11.67 47.32
C CYS A 49 39.72 12.21 48.52
N SER A 50 38.97 11.43 49.33
CA SER A 50 38.16 10.18 49.11
C SER A 50 37.22 9.86 50.31
N SER A 51 36.02 9.30 50.03
CA SER A 51 35.21 8.34 50.83
C SER A 51 34.74 8.56 52.31
N SER A 52 33.40 8.41 52.53
CA SER A 52 32.67 7.75 53.67
C SER A 52 32.72 8.31 55.12
N ALA A 53 31.81 8.00 56.09
CA ALA A 53 30.35 7.67 56.14
C ALA A 53 29.85 7.51 57.63
N VAL A 54 28.52 7.39 57.85
CA VAL A 54 27.77 6.82 59.03
C VAL A 54 27.00 7.76 60.01
N ARG A 55 25.68 7.45 60.17
CA ARG A 55 24.62 7.66 61.23
C ARG A 55 24.94 8.56 62.46
N ALA A 56 24.15 9.59 62.86
CA ALA A 56 22.71 9.72 63.26
C ALA A 56 22.41 9.35 64.75
N PRO A 57 21.36 9.87 65.45
CA PRO A 57 20.24 10.76 65.04
C PRO A 57 20.00 12.01 65.96
N GLY A 58 19.01 12.87 65.64
CA GLY A 58 18.54 13.96 66.53
C GLY A 58 17.51 14.92 65.91
N TYR A 59 16.72 15.62 66.74
CA TYR A 59 15.68 16.61 66.38
C TYR A 59 16.09 18.01 66.94
N VAL A 60 15.54 19.19 66.57
CA VAL A 60 14.37 19.61 65.74
C VAL A 60 14.80 20.86 64.92
N GLY A 61 14.15 21.21 63.79
CA GLY A 61 14.10 22.63 63.36
C GLY A 61 13.92 22.95 61.86
N MET A 62 12.69 23.33 61.48
CA MET A 62 12.27 24.25 60.38
C MET A 62 12.91 24.27 58.96
N LEU A 63 12.01 24.37 57.97
CA LEU A 63 12.10 25.04 56.65
C LEU A 63 12.96 24.47 55.50
N GLY A 64 12.27 24.19 54.38
CA GLY A 64 12.74 24.52 53.02
C GLY A 64 13.63 23.50 52.30
N PHE A 65 13.09 22.78 51.30
CA PHE A 65 13.85 21.81 50.50
C PHE A 65 14.15 22.28 49.06
N ARG A 66 15.35 21.93 48.57
CA ARG A 66 15.79 22.03 47.16
C ARG A 66 15.79 20.63 46.52
N GLY A 67 15.51 20.55 45.22
CA GLY A 67 15.42 19.28 44.46
C GLY A 67 16.74 18.59 44.11
N GLY A 68 16.70 17.59 43.21
CA GLY A 68 17.89 17.11 42.49
C GLY A 68 18.02 15.60 42.20
N LYS A 69 17.83 15.23 40.92
CA LYS A 69 18.63 14.27 40.09
C LYS A 69 18.91 12.80 40.54
N LYS A 70 18.82 11.92 39.50
CA LYS A 70 19.53 10.63 39.22
C LYS A 70 18.94 9.27 39.68
N ALA A 71 18.14 8.68 38.77
CA ALA A 71 18.29 7.35 38.12
C ALA A 71 18.73 6.09 38.91
N GLY A 72 17.92 5.01 38.89
CA GLY A 72 18.32 3.74 39.53
C GLY A 72 17.49 2.42 39.41
N LYS A 73 16.61 2.20 38.42
CA LYS A 73 15.92 0.90 38.10
C LYS A 73 14.94 0.26 39.13
N CYS A 74 14.06 -0.60 38.55
CA CYS A 74 13.19 -1.65 39.13
C CYS A 74 11.80 -1.31 39.73
N ARG A 75 10.87 -2.26 39.50
CA ARG A 75 9.53 -2.42 40.11
C ARG A 75 9.68 -2.95 41.57
N ALA A 76 8.66 -3.01 42.45
CA ALA A 76 7.21 -3.10 42.21
C ALA A 76 6.33 -2.64 43.40
N THR A 77 4.99 -2.72 43.20
CA THR A 77 3.88 -2.89 44.18
C THR A 77 3.64 -1.84 45.27
N GLY A 78 2.39 -1.38 45.39
CA GLY A 78 1.83 -0.76 46.59
C GLY A 78 0.76 0.30 46.30
N GLU A 79 -0.42 0.11 46.89
CA GLU A 79 -1.59 1.00 47.02
C GLU A 79 -1.34 2.53 47.12
N ASP A 80 -2.25 3.46 46.78
CA ASP A 80 -3.73 3.39 46.61
C ASP A 80 -4.22 4.02 45.29
N GLY A 81 -5.41 3.62 44.84
CA GLY A 81 -6.08 4.19 43.65
C GLY A 81 -7.05 5.33 43.96
N LYS A 82 -6.84 6.49 43.34
CA LYS A 82 -7.90 7.47 43.02
C LYS A 82 -7.82 7.81 41.52
N PRO A 83 -8.94 7.98 40.82
CA PRO A 83 -8.91 8.52 39.45
C PRO A 83 -8.44 9.97 39.47
N GLU A 84 -7.78 10.42 38.40
CA GLU A 84 -7.55 11.85 38.17
C GLU A 84 -8.91 12.52 37.87
N GLU A 85 -9.16 13.67 38.51
CA GLU A 85 -10.39 14.43 38.28
C GLU A 85 -10.30 15.17 36.93
N ALA A 86 -11.34 15.04 36.11
CA ALA A 86 -11.40 15.69 34.79
C ALA A 86 -11.28 17.22 34.90
N PRO A 87 -10.63 17.90 33.93
CA PRO A 87 -10.38 19.35 34.01
C PRO A 87 -11.69 20.15 34.11
N PRO A 88 -11.68 21.31 34.80
CA PRO A 88 -12.87 22.14 34.95
C PRO A 88 -13.34 22.72 33.60
N VAL A 89 -14.64 22.67 33.34
CA VAL A 89 -15.22 23.32 32.15
C VAL A 89 -15.08 24.83 32.27
N ARG A 90 -14.53 25.48 31.22
CA ARG A 90 -14.39 26.94 31.12
C ARG A 90 -15.06 27.54 29.87
N GLY A 91 -15.49 26.72 28.92
CA GLY A 91 -16.17 27.18 27.70
C GLY A 91 -17.31 26.27 27.25
N VAL A 92 -18.41 26.87 26.78
CA VAL A 92 -19.60 26.19 26.25
C VAL A 92 -19.78 26.57 24.78
N LEU A 93 -19.77 25.57 23.91
CA LEU A 93 -19.89 25.70 22.45
C LEU A 93 -21.26 25.14 22.06
N PHE A 94 -22.08 25.95 21.38
CA PHE A 94 -23.42 25.56 20.93
C PHE A 94 -23.41 25.42 19.40
N ASP A 95 -24.05 24.39 18.82
CA ASP A 95 -24.57 24.56 17.46
C ASP A 95 -25.71 25.60 17.46
N MET A 96 -26.08 26.06 16.28
CA MET A 96 -27.23 26.92 16.02
C MET A 96 -28.51 26.10 15.81
N ASP A 97 -28.49 25.24 14.80
CA ASP A 97 -29.66 24.60 14.22
C ASP A 97 -30.00 23.39 15.11
N GLY A 98 -31.27 23.21 15.50
CA GLY A 98 -31.68 22.13 16.42
C GLY A 98 -31.25 22.30 17.88
N VAL A 99 -30.27 23.17 18.19
CA VAL A 99 -29.78 23.45 19.56
C VAL A 99 -30.25 24.80 20.10
N LEU A 100 -30.02 25.90 19.37
CA LEU A 100 -30.43 27.25 19.77
C LEU A 100 -31.76 27.66 19.12
N CYS A 101 -32.05 27.20 17.90
CA CYS A 101 -33.28 27.51 17.18
C CYS A 101 -33.82 26.37 16.29
N GLU A 102 -35.13 26.37 16.07
CA GLU A 102 -35.84 25.48 15.13
C GLU A 102 -35.77 26.06 13.71
N SER A 103 -34.61 25.90 13.07
CA SER A 103 -34.36 26.46 11.74
C SER A 103 -34.61 25.49 10.58
N GLU A 104 -34.69 24.17 10.83
CA GLU A 104 -34.82 23.18 9.76
C GLU A 104 -36.16 23.25 9.04
N GLY A 105 -37.28 23.20 9.78
CA GLY A 105 -38.62 23.30 9.20
C GLY A 105 -38.80 24.57 8.34
N PRO A 106 -38.52 25.75 8.91
CA PRO A 106 -38.59 27.01 8.18
C PRO A 106 -37.58 27.12 7.01
N SER A 107 -36.44 26.42 7.06
CA SER A 107 -35.54 26.30 5.91
C SER A 107 -36.17 25.47 4.79
N ARG A 108 -36.88 24.39 5.09
CA ARG A 108 -37.62 23.61 4.08
C ARG A 108 -38.75 24.47 3.47
N ASP A 109 -39.53 25.17 4.27
CA ASP A 109 -40.62 26.03 3.79
C ASP A 109 -40.13 27.18 2.90
N ALA A 110 -39.04 27.85 3.29
CA ALA A 110 -38.42 28.91 2.48
C ALA A 110 -37.86 28.37 1.14
N ALA A 111 -37.36 27.13 1.13
CA ALA A 111 -36.91 26.48 -0.10
C ALA A 111 -38.07 26.01 -0.99
N VAL A 112 -39.16 25.49 -0.43
CA VAL A 112 -40.42 25.22 -1.16
C VAL A 112 -40.94 26.51 -1.82
N ALA A 113 -40.97 27.62 -1.08
CA ALA A 113 -41.39 28.90 -1.61
C ALA A 113 -40.46 29.43 -2.73
N LEU A 114 -39.14 29.24 -2.62
CA LEU A 114 -38.19 29.56 -3.68
C LEU A 114 -38.48 28.77 -4.97
N PHE A 115 -38.78 27.48 -4.84
CA PHE A 115 -39.03 26.60 -6.00
C PHE A 115 -40.40 26.88 -6.64
N ALA A 116 -41.40 27.26 -5.85
CA ALA A 116 -42.65 27.79 -6.35
C ALA A 116 -42.45 29.10 -7.15
N GLU A 117 -41.55 30.01 -6.71
CA GLU A 117 -41.13 31.18 -7.51
C GLU A 117 -40.41 30.79 -8.82
N LYS A 118 -39.82 29.60 -8.90
CA LYS A 118 -39.24 29.00 -10.13
C LYS A 118 -40.26 28.22 -10.98
N GLY A 119 -41.53 28.18 -10.57
CA GLY A 119 -42.60 27.47 -11.29
C GLY A 119 -42.64 25.96 -11.07
N VAL A 120 -41.96 25.43 -10.05
CA VAL A 120 -41.90 23.99 -9.76
C VAL A 120 -42.52 23.70 -8.40
N ALA A 121 -43.51 22.80 -8.39
CA ALA A 121 -44.11 22.30 -7.17
C ALA A 121 -43.20 21.24 -6.55
N VAL A 122 -42.63 21.57 -5.39
CA VAL A 122 -41.86 20.68 -4.51
C VAL A 122 -42.49 20.66 -3.12
N THR A 123 -42.19 19.63 -2.36
CA THR A 123 -42.64 19.42 -0.97
C THR A 123 -41.51 19.73 0.01
N ALA A 124 -41.81 19.85 1.32
CA ALA A 124 -40.76 20.01 2.33
C ALA A 124 -39.89 18.74 2.42
N GLU A 125 -40.53 17.59 2.22
CA GLU A 125 -39.98 16.24 2.25
C GLU A 125 -38.88 16.04 1.19
N ASP A 126 -38.96 16.74 0.05
CA ASP A 126 -37.93 16.71 -1.00
C ASP A 126 -36.57 17.20 -0.51
N PHE A 127 -36.54 18.11 0.47
CA PHE A 127 -35.33 18.69 1.03
C PHE A 127 -34.73 17.85 2.17
N ILE A 128 -35.49 16.92 2.76
CA ILE A 128 -35.04 16.07 3.88
C ILE A 128 -33.76 15.28 3.56
N PRO A 129 -33.59 14.66 2.37
CA PRO A 129 -32.35 13.95 1.99
C PRO A 129 -31.09 14.84 1.87
N PHE A 130 -31.24 16.17 1.96
CA PHE A 130 -30.16 17.13 1.76
C PHE A 130 -29.94 18.06 2.98
N MET A 131 -30.59 17.81 4.11
CA MET A 131 -30.40 18.58 5.34
C MET A 131 -29.00 18.36 5.94
N GLY A 132 -28.47 19.37 6.63
CA GLY A 132 -27.10 19.35 7.18
C GLY A 132 -25.96 19.38 6.14
N THR A 133 -26.24 19.31 4.83
CA THR A 133 -25.20 19.24 3.78
C THR A 133 -24.67 20.61 3.29
N GLY A 134 -25.04 21.69 3.97
CA GLY A 134 -24.79 23.08 3.57
C GLY A 134 -25.78 23.58 2.50
N GLU A 135 -26.12 24.87 2.52
CA GLU A 135 -27.24 25.42 1.75
C GLU A 135 -27.13 25.24 0.23
N ALA A 136 -25.91 25.11 -0.32
CA ALA A 136 -25.69 24.83 -1.75
C ALA A 136 -26.17 23.42 -2.15
N ASN A 137 -25.99 22.43 -1.28
CA ASN A 137 -26.42 21.05 -1.51
C ASN A 137 -27.88 20.84 -1.10
N PHE A 138 -28.33 21.49 -0.02
CA PHE A 138 -29.72 21.53 0.42
C PHE A 138 -30.67 21.95 -0.72
N LEU A 139 -30.39 23.10 -1.35
CA LEU A 139 -31.18 23.59 -2.48
C LEU A 139 -30.83 22.85 -3.79
N GLY A 140 -29.54 22.62 -4.05
CA GLY A 140 -29.07 22.02 -5.30
C GLY A 140 -29.48 20.57 -5.49
N GLY A 141 -29.66 19.81 -4.40
CA GLY A 141 -30.18 18.45 -4.41
C GLY A 141 -31.59 18.38 -4.97
N VAL A 142 -32.49 19.24 -4.48
CA VAL A 142 -33.87 19.32 -4.98
C VAL A 142 -33.95 19.91 -6.37
N ALA A 143 -33.12 20.91 -6.70
CA ALA A 143 -33.08 21.46 -8.05
C ALA A 143 -32.70 20.38 -9.09
N ARG A 144 -31.68 19.57 -8.80
CA ARG A 144 -31.32 18.40 -9.62
C ARG A 144 -32.44 17.35 -9.67
N LYS A 145 -33.10 17.06 -8.54
CA LYS A 145 -34.25 16.12 -8.48
C LYS A 145 -35.39 16.52 -9.42
N TYR A 146 -35.65 17.83 -9.56
CA TYR A 146 -36.73 18.37 -10.37
C TYR A 146 -36.29 18.90 -11.75
N GLY A 147 -35.04 18.65 -12.16
CA GLY A 147 -34.51 19.08 -13.47
C GLY A 147 -34.39 20.60 -13.64
N LEU A 148 -34.36 21.36 -12.54
CA LEU A 148 -34.16 22.80 -12.55
C LEU A 148 -32.69 23.16 -12.78
N ASP A 149 -32.46 24.18 -13.62
CA ASP A 149 -31.17 24.84 -13.71
C ASP A 149 -30.86 25.57 -12.39
N PHE A 150 -29.71 25.26 -11.80
CA PHE A 150 -29.36 25.59 -10.42
C PHE A 150 -28.10 26.46 -10.35
N ASP A 151 -28.30 27.78 -10.42
CA ASP A 151 -27.27 28.73 -10.03
C ASP A 151 -27.22 28.84 -8.50
N ALA A 152 -26.20 28.24 -7.89
CA ALA A 152 -26.07 28.17 -6.44
C ALA A 152 -26.09 29.56 -5.77
N ASP A 153 -25.52 30.59 -6.41
CA ASP A 153 -25.49 31.95 -5.87
C ASP A 153 -26.88 32.60 -5.88
N SER A 154 -27.59 32.58 -7.01
CA SER A 154 -28.97 33.11 -7.11
C SER A 154 -29.96 32.34 -6.23
N TYR A 155 -29.85 31.00 -6.17
CA TYR A 155 -30.73 30.19 -5.33
C TYR A 155 -30.42 30.39 -3.83
N LYS A 156 -29.15 30.35 -3.37
CA LYS A 156 -28.81 30.65 -1.97
C LYS A 156 -29.20 32.09 -1.59
N LYS A 157 -28.94 33.08 -2.45
CA LYS A 157 -29.33 34.47 -2.18
C LYS A 157 -30.84 34.63 -2.07
N ARG A 158 -31.63 34.10 -3.02
CA ARG A 158 -33.09 34.22 -2.98
C ARG A 158 -33.70 33.37 -1.87
N PHE A 159 -33.10 32.22 -1.54
CA PHE A 159 -33.41 31.43 -0.35
C PHE A 159 -33.23 32.26 0.92
N PHE A 160 -32.06 32.89 1.13
CA PHE A 160 -31.83 33.72 2.31
C PHE A 160 -32.74 34.94 2.37
N GLU A 161 -33.05 35.58 1.23
CA GLU A 161 -34.08 36.63 1.17
C GLU A 161 -35.43 36.10 1.68
N ILE A 162 -35.96 35.01 1.11
CA ILE A 162 -37.25 34.43 1.50
C ILE A 162 -37.24 33.96 2.96
N TYR A 163 -36.16 33.32 3.40
CA TYR A 163 -35.98 32.79 4.75
C TYR A 163 -35.98 33.93 5.78
N ILE A 164 -35.20 35.00 5.56
CA ILE A 164 -35.13 36.16 6.46
C ILE A 164 -36.43 36.98 6.40
N GLU A 165 -37.00 37.19 5.22
CA GLU A 165 -38.23 37.98 5.04
C GLU A 165 -39.44 37.35 5.73
N LYS A 166 -39.58 36.02 5.69
CA LYS A 166 -40.80 35.32 6.15
C LYS A 166 -40.66 34.57 7.47
N TYR A 167 -39.45 34.11 7.85
CA TYR A 167 -39.25 33.18 8.97
C TYR A 167 -38.22 33.67 9.99
N ALA A 168 -37.06 34.15 9.55
CA ALA A 168 -35.97 34.61 10.41
C ALA A 168 -35.93 36.15 10.59
N GLN A 169 -37.11 36.77 10.72
CA GLN A 169 -37.23 38.16 11.15
C GLN A 169 -36.73 38.33 12.60
N PRO A 170 -36.13 39.46 12.99
CA PRO A 170 -35.65 39.67 14.36
C PRO A 170 -36.75 39.48 15.42
N ASN A 171 -36.51 38.58 16.39
CA ASN A 171 -37.47 38.12 17.39
C ASN A 171 -38.74 37.42 16.83
N SER A 172 -38.68 36.75 15.67
CA SER A 172 -39.80 35.97 15.13
C SER A 172 -40.22 34.77 16.00
N GLY A 173 -39.36 34.33 16.92
CA GLY A 173 -39.61 33.22 17.82
C GLY A 173 -38.97 31.89 17.40
N LEU A 174 -38.03 31.89 16.44
CA LEU A 174 -37.28 30.68 16.04
C LEU A 174 -36.47 30.04 17.18
N GLY A 175 -36.10 30.81 18.20
CA GLY A 175 -35.25 30.34 19.31
C GLY A 175 -35.99 29.39 20.26
N TYR A 176 -35.38 28.26 20.61
CA TYR A 176 -35.98 27.36 21.59
C TYR A 176 -36.11 28.06 22.95
N VAL A 177 -37.31 27.98 23.53
CA VAL A 177 -37.63 28.55 24.84
C VAL A 177 -36.59 28.09 25.86
N GLY A 178 -35.91 29.04 26.52
CA GLY A 178 -34.86 28.75 27.51
C GLY A 178 -33.42 28.73 26.98
N ALA A 179 -33.17 28.72 25.67
CA ALA A 179 -31.81 28.80 25.10
C ALA A 179 -31.07 30.07 25.57
N LEU A 180 -31.74 31.24 25.50
CA LEU A 180 -31.22 32.51 26.01
C LEU A 180 -30.89 32.44 27.52
N ASN A 181 -31.72 31.76 28.31
CA ASN A 181 -31.50 31.63 29.75
C ASN A 181 -30.23 30.82 30.03
N LEU A 182 -30.04 29.67 29.35
CA LEU A 182 -28.86 28.84 29.53
C LEU A 182 -27.56 29.57 29.11
N VAL A 183 -27.59 30.30 28.00
CA VAL A 183 -26.44 31.13 27.55
C VAL A 183 -26.10 32.21 28.59
N LEU A 184 -27.12 32.91 29.14
CA LEU A 184 -26.92 33.92 30.18
C LEU A 184 -26.46 33.32 31.52
N GLU A 185 -26.94 32.14 31.90
CA GLU A 185 -26.47 31.41 33.09
C GLU A 185 -25.01 30.97 32.94
N CYS A 186 -24.60 30.49 31.76
CA CYS A 186 -23.20 30.17 31.47
C CYS A 186 -22.29 31.40 31.62
N LYS A 187 -22.65 32.55 31.02
CA LYS A 187 -21.89 33.79 31.19
C LYS A 187 -21.87 34.28 32.64
N LYS A 188 -22.99 34.17 33.37
CA LYS A 188 -23.10 34.54 34.79
C LYS A 188 -22.25 33.65 35.70
N ALA A 189 -22.02 32.39 35.30
CA ALA A 189 -21.09 31.47 35.94
C ALA A 189 -19.60 31.71 35.58
N GLY A 190 -19.32 32.67 34.68
CA GLY A 190 -17.97 32.96 34.20
C GLY A 190 -17.46 32.04 33.09
N LEU A 191 -18.33 31.20 32.51
CA LEU A 191 -18.01 30.38 31.36
C LEU A 191 -18.01 31.24 30.09
N LYS A 192 -17.05 31.02 29.20
CA LYS A 192 -17.06 31.61 27.86
C LYS A 192 -18.07 30.89 26.98
N THR A 193 -18.73 31.60 26.07
CA THR A 193 -19.78 31.04 25.20
C THR A 193 -19.46 31.24 23.73
N ALA A 194 -19.65 30.22 22.89
CA ALA A 194 -19.45 30.33 21.44
C ALA A 194 -20.58 29.67 20.63
N VAL A 195 -20.85 30.22 19.45
CA VAL A 195 -21.61 29.54 18.38
C VAL A 195 -20.62 28.83 17.45
N ALA A 196 -20.91 27.59 17.09
CA ALA A 196 -20.05 26.73 16.29
C ALA A 196 -20.89 25.87 15.32
N SER A 197 -21.32 26.48 14.21
CA SER A 197 -22.31 25.91 13.28
C SER A 197 -21.76 25.66 11.87
N SER A 198 -22.35 24.68 11.18
CA SER A 198 -22.02 24.30 9.79
C SER A 198 -22.84 25.03 8.73
N ALA A 199 -23.52 26.12 9.10
CA ALA A 199 -24.27 27.00 8.20
C ALA A 199 -23.44 28.22 7.73
N ASP A 200 -23.82 28.81 6.58
CA ASP A 200 -23.36 30.13 6.13
C ASP A 200 -23.56 31.22 7.19
N ARG A 201 -22.62 32.18 7.28
CA ARG A 201 -22.68 33.28 8.26
C ARG A 201 -23.99 34.07 8.21
N VAL A 202 -24.55 34.27 7.02
CA VAL A 202 -25.80 35.00 6.79
C VAL A 202 -26.98 34.33 7.52
N LYS A 203 -27.05 33.00 7.51
CA LYS A 203 -28.07 32.22 8.23
C LYS A 203 -27.80 32.22 9.74
N VAL A 204 -26.55 32.07 10.16
CA VAL A 204 -26.14 32.13 11.58
C VAL A 204 -26.53 33.46 12.22
N ASP A 205 -26.23 34.59 11.57
CA ASP A 205 -26.56 35.93 12.07
C ASP A 205 -28.09 36.19 12.09
N ALA A 206 -28.82 35.69 11.09
CA ALA A 206 -30.28 35.77 11.04
C ALA A 206 -30.96 34.92 12.13
N ASN A 207 -30.52 33.68 12.30
CA ASN A 207 -31.03 32.76 13.32
C ASN A 207 -30.83 33.33 14.73
N LEU A 208 -29.68 33.94 15.02
CA LEU A 208 -29.42 34.66 16.27
C LEU A 208 -30.41 35.81 16.51
N ALA A 209 -30.60 36.67 15.50
CA ALA A 209 -31.54 37.78 15.59
C ALA A 209 -32.99 37.31 15.79
N ALA A 210 -33.41 36.26 15.08
CA ALA A 210 -34.74 35.67 15.15
C ALA A 210 -35.02 34.93 16.46
N ALA A 211 -34.00 34.31 17.04
CA ALA A 211 -34.04 33.63 18.33
C ALA A 211 -34.01 34.58 19.54
N GLY A 212 -33.85 35.89 19.34
CA GLY A 212 -33.68 36.85 20.44
C GLY A 212 -32.34 36.66 21.18
N LEU A 213 -31.31 36.20 20.47
CA LEU A 213 -29.96 35.94 20.98
C LEU A 213 -28.98 36.98 20.39
N PRO A 214 -28.74 38.13 21.05
CA PRO A 214 -27.77 39.11 20.56
C PRO A 214 -26.38 38.49 20.38
N GLN A 215 -25.65 38.86 19.32
CA GLN A 215 -24.30 38.32 19.06
C GLN A 215 -23.34 38.58 20.23
N SER A 216 -23.53 39.68 20.98
CA SER A 216 -22.80 40.01 22.21
C SER A 216 -22.98 39.01 23.36
N ASN A 217 -23.93 38.08 23.27
CA ASN A 217 -24.07 36.99 24.22
C ASN A 217 -23.02 35.88 24.00
N PHE A 218 -22.29 35.91 22.87
CA PHE A 218 -21.24 34.96 22.54
C PHE A 218 -19.90 35.67 22.42
N ASP A 219 -18.85 35.05 22.96
CA ASP A 219 -17.48 35.55 22.92
C ASP A 219 -16.76 35.13 21.61
N ALA A 220 -17.32 34.17 20.87
CA ALA A 220 -16.96 33.83 19.50
C ALA A 220 -18.18 33.32 18.70
N ILE A 221 -18.20 33.56 17.38
CA ILE A 221 -19.19 33.01 16.43
C ILE A 221 -18.42 32.44 15.25
N ILE A 222 -18.56 31.13 15.01
CA ILE A 222 -17.90 30.36 13.97
C ILE A 222 -18.97 29.76 13.04
N SER A 223 -18.79 29.96 11.73
CA SER A 223 -19.68 29.55 10.64
C SER A 223 -18.91 28.85 9.52
N ALA A 224 -19.62 28.19 8.60
CA ALA A 224 -19.02 27.31 7.57
C ALA A 224 -18.12 28.04 6.56
N ASP A 225 -18.32 29.34 6.34
CA ASP A 225 -17.66 30.16 5.31
C ASP A 225 -16.12 30.26 5.47
N LEU A 226 -15.59 29.73 6.58
CA LEU A 226 -14.18 29.76 6.95
C LEU A 226 -13.51 28.36 6.91
N PHE A 227 -14.23 27.29 6.54
CA PHE A 227 -13.73 25.91 6.60
C PHE A 227 -14.08 25.10 5.36
N GLU A 228 -13.09 24.38 4.83
CA GLU A 228 -13.29 23.39 3.76
C GLU A 228 -13.84 22.06 4.33
N ASN A 229 -13.58 21.78 5.61
CA ASN A 229 -14.08 20.62 6.35
C ASN A 229 -15.14 21.06 7.38
N LEU A 230 -16.38 20.57 7.24
CA LEU A 230 -17.46 20.79 8.20
C LEU A 230 -17.63 19.57 9.13
N LYS A 231 -18.54 19.63 10.12
CA LYS A 231 -18.87 18.49 11.00
C LYS A 231 -19.21 17.26 10.11
N PRO A 232 -18.63 16.06 10.34
CA PRO A 232 -18.00 15.57 11.58
C PRO A 232 -16.52 15.91 11.79
N ALA A 233 -15.89 16.73 10.94
CA ALA A 233 -14.53 17.20 11.21
C ALA A 233 -14.50 18.10 12.47
N PRO A 234 -13.44 18.02 13.30
CA PRO A 234 -13.34 18.77 14.56
C PRO A 234 -13.04 20.27 14.36
N ASP A 235 -12.68 20.67 13.15
CA ASP A 235 -12.15 21.99 12.76
C ASP A 235 -12.98 23.17 13.28
N ILE A 236 -14.30 23.14 13.12
CA ILE A 236 -15.23 24.19 13.59
C ILE A 236 -15.15 24.37 15.12
N PHE A 237 -15.09 23.26 15.87
CA PHE A 237 -15.00 23.32 17.33
C PHE A 237 -13.61 23.68 17.82
N LEU A 238 -12.56 23.14 17.21
CA LEU A 238 -11.18 23.51 17.51
C LEU A 238 -10.94 25.01 17.23
N ALA A 239 -11.54 25.56 16.17
CA ALA A 239 -11.53 26.99 15.89
C ALA A 239 -12.34 27.80 16.93
N ALA A 240 -13.50 27.31 17.38
CA ALA A 240 -14.28 27.94 18.44
C ALA A 240 -13.51 27.99 19.78
N ALA A 241 -12.97 26.86 20.25
CA ALA A 241 -12.15 26.83 21.47
C ALA A 241 -10.90 27.72 21.37
N LYS A 242 -10.22 27.72 20.21
CA LYS A 242 -9.10 28.62 19.91
C LYS A 242 -9.52 30.10 19.92
N ALA A 243 -10.69 30.45 19.40
CA ALA A 243 -11.22 31.82 19.44
C ALA A 243 -11.61 32.23 20.87
N LEU A 244 -12.12 31.31 21.68
CA LEU A 244 -12.31 31.50 23.11
C LEU A 244 -10.98 31.55 23.90
N GLY A 245 -9.85 31.17 23.30
CA GLY A 245 -8.56 31.07 23.98
C GLY A 245 -8.55 30.00 25.08
N LEU A 246 -9.21 28.86 24.82
CA LEU A 246 -9.31 27.71 25.72
C LEU A 246 -8.76 26.44 25.04
N PRO A 247 -8.16 25.51 25.79
CA PRO A 247 -7.84 24.18 25.31
C PRO A 247 -9.13 23.31 25.20
N PRO A 248 -9.23 22.37 24.24
CA PRO A 248 -10.47 21.64 23.97
C PRO A 248 -11.01 20.82 25.15
N GLU A 249 -10.14 20.26 25.99
CA GLU A 249 -10.53 19.45 27.14
C GLU A 249 -11.30 20.23 28.21
N GLU A 250 -11.18 21.56 28.24
CA GLU A 250 -11.96 22.47 29.10
C GLU A 250 -13.25 22.97 28.43
N CYS A 251 -13.50 22.58 27.18
CA CYS A 251 -14.71 22.91 26.44
C CYS A 251 -15.76 21.79 26.53
N ILE A 252 -17.01 22.21 26.51
CA ILE A 252 -18.18 21.34 26.36
C ILE A 252 -18.97 21.79 25.14
N VAL A 253 -19.45 20.84 24.36
CA VAL A 253 -20.30 21.05 23.19
C VAL A 253 -21.75 20.68 23.54
N ILE A 254 -22.71 21.50 23.08
CA ILE A 254 -24.14 21.16 23.08
C ILE A 254 -24.59 21.04 21.62
N GLU A 255 -25.13 19.87 21.27
CA GLU A 255 -25.34 19.40 19.89
C GLU A 255 -26.62 18.54 19.77
N ASP A 256 -27.26 18.55 18.63
CA ASP A 256 -28.46 17.76 18.29
C ASP A 256 -28.20 16.69 17.20
N ALA A 257 -27.12 16.82 16.44
CA ALA A 257 -26.78 16.00 15.28
C ALA A 257 -25.64 15.01 15.52
N LEU A 258 -25.73 13.81 14.93
CA LEU A 258 -24.74 12.74 15.07
C LEU A 258 -23.33 13.19 14.67
N ALA A 259 -23.22 13.93 13.57
CA ALA A 259 -21.95 14.42 13.04
C ALA A 259 -21.26 15.41 13.99
N GLY A 260 -22.02 16.26 14.69
CA GLY A 260 -21.42 17.18 15.66
C GLY A 260 -21.00 16.50 16.96
N VAL A 261 -21.72 15.46 17.42
CA VAL A 261 -21.27 14.67 18.58
C VAL A 261 -19.94 13.95 18.24
N GLN A 262 -19.80 13.46 17.01
CA GLN A 262 -18.55 12.93 16.49
C GLN A 262 -17.44 14.00 16.41
N ALA A 263 -17.73 15.19 15.88
CA ALA A 263 -16.77 16.31 15.80
C ALA A 263 -16.31 16.79 17.19
N ALA A 264 -17.21 16.87 18.18
CA ALA A 264 -16.89 17.24 19.56
C ALA A 264 -15.93 16.23 20.18
N ARG A 265 -16.22 14.93 20.01
CA ARG A 265 -15.36 13.84 20.49
C ARG A 265 -14.01 13.79 19.76
N ALA A 266 -13.99 14.03 18.45
CA ALA A 266 -12.77 14.13 17.65
C ALA A 266 -11.91 15.35 18.04
N ALA A 267 -12.55 16.44 18.52
CA ALA A 267 -11.88 17.60 19.07
C ALA A 267 -11.38 17.41 20.51
N GLY A 268 -11.68 16.27 21.17
CA GLY A 268 -11.32 16.02 22.57
C GLY A 268 -12.23 16.73 23.59
N MET A 269 -13.43 17.14 23.17
CA MET A 269 -14.38 17.89 24.00
C MET A 269 -15.45 16.97 24.60
N ARG A 270 -15.96 17.35 25.78
CA ARG A 270 -17.18 16.75 26.35
C ARG A 270 -18.40 17.18 25.55
N CYS A 271 -19.44 16.34 25.47
CA CYS A 271 -20.62 16.65 24.66
C CYS A 271 -21.94 16.31 25.38
N ILE A 272 -22.87 17.25 25.45
CA ILE A 272 -24.26 17.03 25.84
C ILE A 272 -25.12 17.02 24.58
N ALA A 273 -25.66 15.86 24.22
CA ALA A 273 -26.56 15.74 23.09
C ALA A 273 -28.01 16.11 23.48
N VAL A 274 -28.74 16.81 22.61
CA VAL A 274 -30.18 17.07 22.76
C VAL A 274 -30.98 16.31 21.70
N THR A 275 -32.10 15.67 22.10
CA THR A 275 -32.91 14.86 21.18
C THR A 275 -33.98 15.67 20.44
N THR A 276 -33.64 16.89 20.01
CA THR A 276 -34.52 17.80 19.25
C THR A 276 -34.67 17.33 17.81
N THR A 277 -33.55 17.10 17.11
CA THR A 277 -33.53 16.67 15.69
C THR A 277 -33.37 15.16 15.54
N LEU A 278 -32.58 14.51 16.40
CA LEU A 278 -32.34 13.05 16.36
C LEU A 278 -32.77 12.34 17.64
N ALA A 279 -33.37 11.16 17.50
CA ALA A 279 -33.74 10.31 18.63
C ALA A 279 -32.51 9.86 19.44
N GLY A 280 -32.62 9.89 20.77
CA GLY A 280 -31.53 9.60 21.71
C GLY A 280 -30.71 8.33 21.43
N PRO A 281 -31.30 7.19 21.04
CA PRO A 281 -30.53 5.98 20.68
C PRO A 281 -29.58 6.17 19.49
N LYS A 282 -29.94 7.01 18.49
CA LYS A 282 -29.03 7.36 17.39
C LYS A 282 -27.88 8.21 17.91
N LEU A 283 -28.17 9.26 18.68
CA LEU A 283 -27.14 10.14 19.24
C LEU A 283 -26.17 9.40 20.17
N MET A 284 -26.66 8.46 20.98
CA MET A 284 -25.82 7.64 21.88
C MET A 284 -24.73 6.87 21.13
N SER A 285 -24.94 6.50 19.85
CA SER A 285 -23.95 5.76 19.06
C SER A 285 -22.67 6.54 18.77
N ALA A 286 -22.69 7.88 18.79
CA ALA A 286 -21.49 8.70 18.68
C ALA A 286 -20.68 8.78 19.99
N GLY A 287 -21.29 8.41 21.12
CA GLY A 287 -20.71 8.52 22.47
C GLY A 287 -20.71 9.93 23.07
N PRO A 288 -21.86 10.63 23.14
CA PRO A 288 -21.98 11.85 23.93
C PRO A 288 -21.81 11.54 25.42
N SER A 289 -21.29 12.52 26.17
CA SER A 289 -21.09 12.43 27.61
C SER A 289 -22.42 12.45 28.40
N LEU A 290 -23.48 13.02 27.82
CA LEU A 290 -24.83 13.08 28.38
C LEU A 290 -25.87 13.26 27.26
N ILE A 291 -27.11 12.82 27.48
CA ILE A 291 -28.24 13.10 26.58
C ILE A 291 -29.40 13.72 27.37
N LYS A 292 -30.01 14.78 26.83
CA LYS A 292 -31.23 15.45 27.34
C LYS A 292 -32.28 15.55 26.23
N LYS A 293 -33.57 15.73 26.54
CA LYS A 293 -34.60 15.84 25.47
C LYS A 293 -34.60 17.20 24.76
N SER A 294 -34.10 18.23 25.42
CA SER A 294 -34.14 19.63 24.95
C SER A 294 -33.14 20.48 25.75
N ILE A 295 -32.76 21.64 25.20
CA ILE A 295 -31.85 22.59 25.86
C ILE A 295 -32.35 23.05 27.24
N THR A 296 -33.67 23.11 27.45
CA THR A 296 -34.32 23.39 28.76
C THR A 296 -34.05 22.37 29.86
N GLN A 297 -33.57 21.17 29.52
CA GLN A 297 -33.23 20.11 30.47
C GLN A 297 -31.73 20.06 30.78
N ILE A 298 -30.93 20.94 30.17
CA ILE A 298 -29.53 21.16 30.52
C ILE A 298 -29.48 22.21 31.63
N THR A 299 -28.92 21.85 32.78
CA THR A 299 -28.65 22.77 33.88
C THR A 299 -27.18 23.17 33.88
N LEU A 300 -26.86 24.28 34.56
CA LEU A 300 -25.46 24.62 34.84
C LEU A 300 -24.72 23.51 35.62
N GLY A 301 -25.44 22.69 36.39
CA GLY A 301 -24.89 21.50 37.04
C GLY A 301 -24.46 20.42 36.03
N ASP A 302 -25.29 20.12 35.04
CA ASP A 302 -24.95 19.18 33.94
C ASP A 302 -23.73 19.65 33.14
N ILE A 303 -23.50 20.96 33.05
CA ILE A 303 -22.35 21.57 32.36
C ILE A 303 -21.08 21.49 33.22
N ILE A 304 -21.14 21.89 34.49
CA ILE A 304 -19.94 22.02 35.35
C ILE A 304 -19.50 20.68 35.95
N THR A 305 -20.43 19.77 36.26
CA THR A 305 -20.13 18.51 36.96
C THR A 305 -19.86 17.32 36.03
N LEU A 306 -19.77 17.54 34.72
CA LEU A 306 -19.62 16.47 33.73
C LEU A 306 -18.21 15.86 33.74
N GLN A 307 -18.09 14.76 34.47
CA GLN A 307 -16.97 13.82 34.40
C GLN A 307 -17.19 12.82 33.24
N GLU A 308 -16.14 12.14 32.79
CA GLU A 308 -16.26 11.14 31.74
C GLU A 308 -17.09 9.92 32.20
N PRO A 309 -17.89 9.29 31.30
CA PRO A 309 -18.61 8.07 31.63
C PRO A 309 -17.68 6.89 31.96
N GLY A 310 -17.52 6.60 33.25
CA GLY A 310 -16.97 5.33 33.72
C GLY A 310 -17.84 4.15 33.26
N ASP A 311 -17.21 3.00 33.03
CA ASP A 311 -17.71 1.82 32.27
C ASP A 311 -18.87 1.04 32.93
N LYS A 312 -19.97 1.72 33.31
CA LYS A 312 -21.15 1.15 34.02
C LYS A 312 -22.49 1.80 33.63
N GLY A 313 -22.61 2.36 32.42
CA GLY A 313 -23.79 3.12 31.96
C GLY A 313 -24.74 2.38 31.00
N ARG A 314 -25.05 1.10 31.22
CA ARG A 314 -25.77 0.26 30.24
C ARG A 314 -27.09 -0.33 30.74
N GLU A 315 -28.12 0.50 30.88
CA GLU A 315 -29.51 0.04 31.07
C GLU A 315 -30.55 1.11 30.67
N THR A 316 -31.79 0.68 30.39
CA THR A 316 -32.95 1.45 29.85
C THR A 316 -32.83 1.94 28.39
N GLY A 317 -33.89 1.75 27.57
CA GLY A 317 -33.95 2.25 26.19
C GLY A 317 -34.66 1.40 25.11
N LEU A 318 -35.77 0.71 25.43
CA LEU A 318 -36.62 0.00 24.45
C LEU A 318 -37.94 0.76 24.23
N GLU A 319 -38.36 0.99 22.96
CA GLU A 319 -39.75 0.92 22.43
C GLU A 319 -39.97 1.61 21.03
N PHE A 320 -40.87 1.02 20.21
CA PHE A 320 -41.57 1.50 18.97
C PHE A 320 -40.79 1.94 17.68
N MET A 321 -41.44 2.12 16.51
CA MET A 321 -41.86 1.09 15.50
C MET A 321 -42.48 1.65 14.16
N TRP A 322 -41.92 1.27 12.97
CA TRP A 322 -42.47 1.26 11.55
C TRP A 322 -43.09 2.57 10.93
N GLU A 323 -43.44 2.76 9.63
CA GLU A 323 -43.55 1.92 8.39
C GLU A 323 -43.58 2.77 7.05
N GLU A 324 -43.12 2.20 5.89
CA GLU A 324 -43.48 2.32 4.42
C GLU A 324 -44.00 3.62 3.66
N SER A 325 -44.08 3.74 2.29
CA SER A 325 -43.44 3.13 1.07
C SER A 325 -43.76 3.86 -0.30
N GLU A 326 -42.89 3.70 -1.33
CA GLU A 326 -43.03 3.62 -2.85
C GLU A 326 -44.13 4.32 -3.74
N SER A 327 -44.07 4.46 -5.11
CA SER A 327 -43.01 4.40 -6.19
C SER A 327 -43.48 4.90 -7.62
N GLY A 328 -42.53 5.14 -8.57
CA GLY A 328 -42.66 5.19 -10.08
C GLY A 328 -43.40 6.38 -10.75
N PHE A 329 -42.97 7.09 -11.82
CA PHE A 329 -41.84 7.14 -12.80
C PHE A 329 -41.98 6.44 -14.19
N PHE A 330 -41.30 7.03 -15.20
CA PHE A 330 -41.34 6.87 -16.68
C PHE A 330 -42.57 7.52 -17.38
N GLU A 331 -42.48 8.01 -18.63
CA GLU A 331 -41.49 7.80 -19.70
C GLU A 331 -41.30 9.02 -20.65
N SER A 332 -40.25 9.00 -21.48
CA SER A 332 -40.06 9.74 -22.76
C SER A 332 -39.87 11.28 -22.74
N LEU A 333 -38.60 11.71 -22.84
CA LEU A 333 -38.17 12.97 -23.46
C LEU A 333 -37.04 12.70 -24.46
N ARG A 334 -37.04 13.31 -25.66
CA ARG A 334 -35.91 13.22 -26.60
C ARG A 334 -35.91 14.34 -27.65
N ASP A 335 -34.69 14.65 -28.12
CA ASP A 335 -34.32 15.57 -29.21
C ASP A 335 -34.62 17.08 -28.97
N LYS A 336 -33.73 18.03 -29.32
CA LYS A 336 -32.32 17.96 -29.76
C LYS A 336 -31.64 19.32 -29.51
N VAL A 337 -30.31 19.34 -29.42
CA VAL A 337 -29.48 20.55 -29.32
C VAL A 337 -28.51 20.57 -30.49
N ASP A 338 -28.19 21.76 -31.01
CA ASP A 338 -26.94 22.00 -31.73
C ASP A 338 -26.46 23.44 -31.47
N LEU A 339 -25.14 23.69 -31.52
CA LEU A 339 -24.53 24.87 -30.90
C LEU A 339 -23.15 25.16 -31.51
N ASP A 340 -22.94 26.34 -32.11
CA ASP A 340 -21.65 26.65 -32.72
C ASP A 340 -21.30 28.16 -32.80
N GLN A 341 -20.06 28.47 -32.38
CA GLN A 341 -19.13 29.56 -32.79
C GLN A 341 -18.35 30.26 -31.65
N GLU A 342 -17.05 30.43 -31.90
CA GLU A 342 -16.08 31.11 -31.04
C GLU A 342 -16.11 32.65 -31.19
N LEU A 343 -15.55 33.38 -30.21
CA LEU A 343 -15.08 34.76 -30.43
C LEU A 343 -13.97 35.18 -29.44
N ALA A 344 -12.98 35.90 -29.95
CA ALA A 344 -11.75 36.27 -29.23
C ALA A 344 -11.83 37.66 -28.56
N LEU A 345 -10.96 37.90 -27.57
CA LEU A 345 -10.90 39.12 -26.76
C LEU A 345 -9.80 40.10 -27.23
N PRO A 346 -10.13 41.38 -27.52
CA PRO A 346 -9.19 42.49 -27.51
C PRO A 346 -9.33 43.34 -26.22
N ILE A 347 -8.22 43.62 -25.54
CA ILE A 347 -8.21 44.45 -24.32
C ILE A 347 -8.11 45.94 -24.72
N GLY A 348 -9.11 46.75 -24.37
CA GLY A 348 -9.20 48.14 -24.88
C GLY A 348 -10.15 49.08 -24.14
N GLY A 349 -10.07 49.15 -22.81
CA GLY A 349 -10.73 50.21 -22.01
C GLY A 349 -12.03 49.80 -21.30
N MET A 350 -12.14 50.24 -20.04
CA MET A 350 -13.25 50.02 -19.09
C MET A 350 -13.50 48.55 -18.67
N THR A 351 -13.60 48.33 -17.35
CA THR A 351 -13.99 47.05 -16.74
C THR A 351 -14.87 47.31 -15.53
N THR A 352 -16.09 46.77 -15.47
CA THR A 352 -17.01 47.00 -14.35
C THR A 352 -17.09 45.79 -13.41
N ARG A 353 -17.56 46.01 -12.17
CA ARG A 353 -17.84 44.91 -11.22
C ARG A 353 -18.86 43.89 -11.75
N ARG A 354 -19.71 44.27 -12.72
CA ARG A 354 -20.76 43.42 -13.28
C ARG A 354 -20.21 42.39 -14.26
N ASP A 355 -19.13 42.75 -14.96
CA ASP A 355 -18.45 41.88 -15.91
C ASP A 355 -17.67 40.80 -15.15
N ILE A 356 -16.94 41.22 -14.11
CA ILE A 356 -16.22 40.32 -13.18
C ILE A 356 -17.16 39.24 -12.62
N PHE A 357 -18.33 39.64 -12.10
CA PHE A 357 -19.30 38.69 -11.52
C PHE A 357 -19.83 37.66 -12.53
N ARG A 358 -20.05 38.06 -13.79
CA ARG A 358 -20.48 37.14 -14.84
C ARG A 358 -19.40 36.11 -15.19
N PHE A 359 -18.14 36.53 -15.24
CA PHE A 359 -17.03 35.60 -15.47
C PHE A 359 -16.80 34.64 -14.30
N THR A 360 -17.04 35.04 -13.04
CA THR A 360 -16.88 34.14 -11.88
C THR A 360 -17.96 33.05 -11.81
N SER A 361 -19.25 33.38 -11.95
CA SER A 361 -20.32 32.35 -11.85
C SER A 361 -20.27 31.39 -13.05
N PHE A 362 -19.91 31.87 -14.25
CA PHE A 362 -19.69 31.00 -15.41
C PHE A 362 -18.51 30.04 -15.21
N ALA A 363 -17.44 30.50 -14.54
CA ALA A 363 -16.31 29.64 -14.15
C ALA A 363 -16.71 28.56 -13.13
N LEU A 364 -17.55 28.89 -12.13
CA LEU A 364 -18.02 27.93 -11.11
C LEU A 364 -18.92 26.83 -11.68
N GLY A 365 -19.79 27.16 -12.65
CA GLY A 365 -20.56 26.17 -13.38
C GLY A 365 -19.66 25.23 -14.20
N LEU A 366 -18.70 25.79 -14.95
CA LEU A 366 -17.76 25.02 -15.75
C LEU A 366 -16.81 24.15 -14.91
N THR A 367 -16.36 24.59 -13.73
CA THR A 367 -15.53 23.75 -12.85
C THR A 367 -16.35 22.63 -12.19
N SER A 368 -17.62 22.85 -11.87
CA SER A 368 -18.50 21.82 -11.30
C SER A 368 -18.85 20.71 -12.31
N ILE A 369 -19.17 21.10 -13.55
CA ILE A 369 -19.37 20.15 -14.66
C ILE A 369 -18.04 19.46 -15.00
N GLY A 370 -16.92 20.21 -15.00
CA GLY A 370 -15.58 19.67 -15.21
C GLY A 370 -15.18 18.64 -14.16
N PHE A 371 -15.52 18.85 -12.89
CA PHE A 371 -15.28 17.91 -11.80
C PHE A 371 -16.06 16.60 -12.01
N LEU A 372 -17.38 16.69 -12.26
CA LEU A 372 -18.19 15.50 -12.54
C LEU A 372 -17.72 14.73 -13.78
N ALA A 373 -17.37 15.44 -14.86
CA ALA A 373 -16.86 14.84 -16.10
C ALA A 373 -15.47 14.19 -15.94
N THR A 374 -14.64 14.66 -15.01
CA THR A 374 -13.32 14.06 -14.72
C THR A 374 -13.39 12.91 -13.70
N HIS A 375 -14.34 12.95 -12.75
CA HIS A 375 -14.41 11.99 -11.63
C HIS A 375 -15.45 10.88 -11.80
N TRP A 376 -16.18 10.84 -12.92
CA TRP A 376 -17.22 9.84 -13.20
C TRP A 376 -16.75 8.39 -12.98
N LYS A 377 -15.53 8.03 -13.42
CA LYS A 377 -14.96 6.69 -13.19
C LYS A 377 -14.96 6.33 -11.71
N ALA A 378 -14.37 7.16 -10.84
CA ALA A 378 -14.28 6.92 -9.41
C ALA A 378 -15.65 6.71 -8.75
N MET A 379 -16.67 7.48 -9.15
CA MET A 379 -18.02 7.37 -8.60
C MET A 379 -18.77 6.09 -9.04
N SER A 380 -18.38 5.46 -10.15
CA SER A 380 -19.09 4.29 -10.69
C SER A 380 -18.92 3.00 -9.89
N TYR A 381 -17.92 2.95 -8.99
CA TYR A 381 -17.56 1.76 -8.21
C TYR A 381 -18.32 1.66 -6.86
N ALA A 382 -18.73 2.79 -6.29
CA ALA A 382 -19.53 2.82 -5.06
C ALA A 382 -21.03 2.85 -5.40
N SER A 383 -21.69 1.69 -5.40
CA SER A 383 -23.13 1.63 -5.71
C SER A 383 -23.97 2.33 -4.63
N PRO A 384 -25.19 2.81 -4.95
CA PRO A 384 -26.12 3.35 -3.94
C PRO A 384 -26.39 2.34 -2.81
N LYS A 385 -26.38 1.04 -3.13
CA LYS A 385 -26.50 -0.04 -2.14
C LYS A 385 -25.22 -0.25 -1.32
N ALA A 386 -24.04 -0.02 -1.89
CA ALA A 386 -22.79 -0.03 -1.13
C ALA A 386 -22.74 1.12 -0.09
N ILE A 387 -23.25 2.30 -0.47
CA ILE A 387 -23.44 3.43 0.45
C ILE A 387 -24.47 3.07 1.54
N TRP A 388 -25.59 2.44 1.15
CA TRP A 388 -26.60 1.96 2.11
C TRP A 388 -26.05 0.91 3.10
N ASN A 389 -25.27 -0.06 2.61
CA ASN A 389 -24.60 -1.06 3.44
C ASN A 389 -23.62 -0.41 4.44
N ALA A 390 -22.88 0.62 4.02
CA ALA A 390 -21.99 1.37 4.90
C ALA A 390 -22.75 2.17 5.99
N ILE A 391 -23.98 2.63 5.71
CA ILE A 391 -24.84 3.34 6.67
C ILE A 391 -25.51 2.36 7.65
N MET A 392 -26.00 1.22 7.16
CA MET A 392 -26.75 0.24 7.96
C MET A 392 -25.85 -0.75 8.70
N GLY A 393 -24.56 -0.81 8.33
CA GLY A 393 -23.59 -1.79 8.82
C GLY A 393 -23.56 -3.05 7.95
N GLU A 394 -22.35 -3.53 7.63
CA GLU A 394 -22.17 -4.81 6.94
C GLU A 394 -22.66 -5.98 7.79
N MET A 395 -23.18 -7.01 7.11
CA MET A 395 -23.61 -8.27 7.72
C MET A 395 -22.39 -9.08 8.18
N ARG A 396 -21.84 -8.71 9.34
CA ARG A 396 -20.61 -9.30 9.92
C ARG A 396 -20.93 -10.24 11.09
N PRO A 397 -20.29 -11.42 11.17
CA PRO A 397 -20.54 -12.41 12.22
C PRO A 397 -19.73 -12.08 13.49
N THR A 398 -20.39 -11.74 14.60
CA THR A 398 -19.73 -11.24 15.82
C THR A 398 -19.40 -12.34 16.83
N ALA A 399 -18.23 -12.98 16.66
CA ALA A 399 -17.71 -13.96 17.61
C ALA A 399 -16.96 -13.32 18.79
N ASN A 400 -17.67 -13.10 19.91
CA ASN A 400 -17.10 -12.57 21.14
C ASN A 400 -16.09 -13.55 21.77
N GLY A 401 -14.90 -13.07 22.15
CA GLY A 401 -13.74 -13.86 22.60
C GLY A 401 -13.88 -14.65 23.93
N ALA A 402 -15.10 -14.81 24.45
CA ALA A 402 -15.42 -15.65 25.60
C ALA A 402 -16.55 -16.64 25.21
N GLY A 403 -16.15 -17.82 24.73
CA GLY A 403 -17.07 -18.90 24.36
C GLY A 403 -16.55 -19.78 23.22
N ASP A 404 -17.30 -20.82 22.87
CA ASP A 404 -17.07 -21.58 21.64
C ASP A 404 -17.55 -20.76 20.43
N ARG A 405 -16.60 -20.30 19.62
CA ARG A 405 -16.85 -19.54 18.37
C ARG A 405 -17.72 -20.32 17.38
N LEU A 406 -17.60 -21.66 17.36
CA LEU A 406 -18.37 -22.49 16.43
C LEU A 406 -19.86 -22.51 16.78
N SER A 407 -20.19 -22.61 18.08
CA SER A 407 -21.56 -22.48 18.58
C SER A 407 -22.12 -21.06 18.43
N GLN A 408 -21.29 -20.02 18.62
CA GLN A 408 -21.70 -18.63 18.35
C GLN A 408 -22.11 -18.45 16.88
N PHE A 409 -21.29 -18.92 15.92
CA PHE A 409 -21.62 -18.82 14.50
C PHE A 409 -22.81 -19.71 14.08
N LYS A 410 -23.05 -20.86 14.71
CA LYS A 410 -24.29 -21.63 14.51
C LYS A 410 -25.53 -20.85 14.95
N ALA A 411 -25.47 -20.15 16.08
CA ALA A 411 -26.58 -19.32 16.57
C ALA A 411 -26.85 -18.12 15.65
N TYR A 412 -25.79 -17.48 15.14
CA TYR A 412 -25.88 -16.41 14.14
C TYR A 412 -26.56 -16.87 12.83
N ILE A 413 -26.17 -18.04 12.31
CA ILE A 413 -26.79 -18.60 11.09
C ILE A 413 -28.25 -19.02 11.35
N ALA A 414 -28.58 -19.47 12.56
CA ALA A 414 -29.97 -19.74 12.96
C ALA A 414 -30.82 -18.46 12.93
N ASP A 415 -30.35 -17.37 13.54
CA ASP A 415 -31.05 -16.08 13.56
C ASP A 415 -31.32 -15.54 12.14
N ILE A 416 -30.35 -15.64 11.23
CA ILE A 416 -30.52 -15.19 9.82
C ILE A 416 -31.62 -15.97 9.09
N GLU A 417 -31.61 -17.30 9.19
CA GLU A 417 -32.55 -18.16 8.47
C GLU A 417 -33.95 -18.16 9.11
N ASP A 418 -34.02 -18.20 10.45
CA ASP A 418 -35.28 -18.30 11.18
C ASP A 418 -36.02 -16.95 11.25
N ASN A 419 -35.33 -15.80 11.21
CA ASN A 419 -35.96 -14.48 10.97
C ASN A 419 -36.34 -14.23 9.50
N GLY A 420 -35.85 -15.04 8.55
CA GLY A 420 -36.09 -14.86 7.11
C GLY A 420 -35.44 -13.61 6.48
N LYS A 421 -34.51 -12.93 7.18
CA LYS A 421 -33.93 -11.64 6.79
C LYS A 421 -32.65 -11.73 5.94
N GLY A 422 -32.13 -12.93 5.71
CA GLY A 422 -30.96 -13.15 4.86
C GLY A 422 -31.23 -12.71 3.42
N GLN A 423 -30.46 -11.71 2.94
CA GLN A 423 -30.61 -11.16 1.59
C GLN A 423 -30.39 -12.25 0.53
N GLU A 424 -31.27 -12.39 -0.45
CA GLU A 424 -30.99 -13.27 -1.60
C GLU A 424 -29.82 -12.73 -2.44
N VAL A 425 -28.98 -13.65 -2.92
CA VAL A 425 -27.86 -13.33 -3.81
C VAL A 425 -28.35 -13.42 -5.26
N PRO A 426 -28.13 -12.40 -6.09
CA PRO A 426 -28.60 -12.40 -7.47
C PRO A 426 -27.88 -13.49 -8.28
N GLU A 427 -28.58 -14.09 -9.24
CA GLU A 427 -27.97 -15.07 -10.15
C GLU A 427 -26.92 -14.43 -11.06
N PHE A 428 -25.86 -15.17 -11.38
CA PHE A 428 -24.82 -14.71 -12.32
C PHE A 428 -25.44 -14.36 -13.66
N LYS A 429 -25.04 -13.21 -14.25
CA LYS A 429 -25.68 -12.74 -15.49
C LYS A 429 -25.42 -13.73 -16.64
N PRO A 430 -26.41 -13.97 -17.52
CA PRO A 430 -26.20 -14.86 -18.67
C PRO A 430 -25.08 -14.36 -19.57
N LYS A 431 -24.28 -15.30 -20.10
CA LYS A 431 -23.16 -15.06 -21.03
C LYS A 431 -21.92 -14.35 -20.44
N LEU A 432 -21.80 -14.17 -19.11
CA LEU A 432 -20.50 -13.88 -18.51
C LEU A 432 -19.53 -15.02 -18.83
N GLU A 433 -18.26 -14.70 -19.03
CA GLU A 433 -17.21 -15.69 -19.29
C GLU A 433 -16.66 -16.27 -17.99
N TRP A 434 -16.32 -17.56 -18.03
CA TRP A 434 -15.85 -18.32 -16.88
C TRP A 434 -14.49 -18.97 -17.18
N LEU A 435 -13.64 -18.94 -16.15
CA LEU A 435 -12.32 -19.55 -16.10
C LEU A 435 -12.34 -20.62 -15.00
N ASN A 436 -11.52 -21.66 -15.15
CA ASN A 436 -11.46 -22.83 -14.26
C ASN A 436 -12.74 -23.69 -14.17
N SER A 437 -13.89 -23.26 -14.70
CA SER A 437 -15.11 -24.06 -14.85
C SER A 437 -15.89 -23.68 -16.12
N PRO A 438 -16.89 -24.48 -16.55
CA PRO A 438 -18.01 -23.98 -17.34
C PRO A 438 -18.84 -22.96 -16.55
N PRO A 439 -19.76 -22.21 -17.17
CA PRO A 439 -20.66 -21.30 -16.46
C PRO A 439 -21.51 -22.01 -15.41
N LEU A 440 -21.46 -21.51 -14.17
CA LEU A 440 -22.20 -22.03 -13.02
C LEU A 440 -23.41 -21.14 -12.69
N ARG A 441 -24.39 -21.70 -11.98
CA ARG A 441 -25.57 -20.99 -11.49
C ARG A 441 -25.80 -21.26 -10.00
N LEU A 442 -26.11 -20.21 -9.24
CA LEU A 442 -26.47 -20.29 -7.83
C LEU A 442 -27.71 -21.17 -7.60
N GLN A 443 -28.75 -21.01 -8.41
CA GLN A 443 -30.04 -21.68 -8.20
C GLN A 443 -30.08 -23.15 -8.67
N SER A 444 -29.05 -23.65 -9.38
CA SER A 444 -29.03 -25.03 -9.89
C SER A 444 -27.73 -25.79 -9.62
N ASP A 445 -26.59 -25.33 -10.14
CA ASP A 445 -25.32 -26.07 -10.05
C ASP A 445 -24.64 -25.97 -8.68
N LEU A 446 -24.85 -24.84 -8.00
CA LEU A 446 -24.34 -24.56 -6.66
C LEU A 446 -25.38 -24.81 -5.55
N ARG A 447 -26.63 -25.14 -5.91
CA ARG A 447 -27.71 -25.37 -4.95
C ARG A 447 -27.38 -26.54 -4.03
N GLY A 448 -27.52 -26.32 -2.72
CA GLY A 448 -27.09 -27.26 -1.69
C GLY A 448 -25.61 -27.13 -1.29
N LYS A 449 -24.89 -26.09 -1.73
CA LYS A 449 -23.50 -25.82 -1.32
C LYS A 449 -23.38 -24.50 -0.60
N LEU A 450 -22.41 -24.39 0.29
CA LEU A 450 -21.87 -23.09 0.68
C LEU A 450 -21.00 -22.55 -0.45
N VAL A 451 -21.19 -21.28 -0.79
CA VAL A 451 -20.39 -20.60 -1.81
C VAL A 451 -19.73 -19.39 -1.17
N LEU A 452 -18.39 -19.34 -1.20
CA LEU A 452 -17.64 -18.13 -0.85
C LEU A 452 -17.37 -17.35 -2.13
N LEU A 453 -18.10 -16.26 -2.35
CA LEU A 453 -17.82 -15.31 -3.42
C LEU A 453 -16.65 -14.42 -2.97
N ASP A 454 -15.61 -14.34 -3.78
CA ASP A 454 -14.50 -13.40 -3.60
C ASP A 454 -14.59 -12.28 -4.63
N PHE A 455 -14.88 -11.06 -4.19
CA PHE A 455 -14.93 -9.87 -5.03
C PHE A 455 -13.53 -9.26 -5.13
N TRP A 456 -12.80 -9.64 -6.17
CA TRP A 456 -11.38 -9.36 -6.34
C TRP A 456 -11.05 -8.69 -7.68
N THR A 457 -9.88 -8.08 -7.77
CA THR A 457 -9.28 -7.62 -9.04
C THR A 457 -7.78 -7.89 -8.97
N TYR A 458 -7.13 -8.21 -10.10
CA TYR A 458 -5.77 -8.79 -10.05
C TYR A 458 -4.67 -7.73 -10.00
N CYS A 459 -4.98 -6.45 -10.20
CA CYS A 459 -4.05 -5.34 -9.96
C CYS A 459 -3.74 -5.14 -8.47
N CYS A 460 -4.71 -5.40 -7.59
CA CYS A 460 -4.72 -4.93 -6.21
C CYS A 460 -3.97 -5.89 -5.27
N ILE A 461 -2.95 -5.36 -4.59
CA ILE A 461 -2.11 -6.12 -3.67
C ILE A 461 -2.91 -6.73 -2.51
N ASN A 462 -3.96 -6.05 -2.03
CA ASN A 462 -4.86 -6.55 -0.99
C ASN A 462 -5.65 -7.79 -1.45
N CYS A 463 -5.92 -7.93 -2.75
CA CYS A 463 -6.54 -9.14 -3.32
C CYS A 463 -5.52 -10.28 -3.43
N MET A 464 -4.32 -10.02 -3.98
CA MET A 464 -3.25 -11.04 -4.07
C MET A 464 -2.96 -11.66 -2.69
N HIS A 465 -2.93 -10.81 -1.67
CA HIS A 465 -2.72 -11.15 -0.26
C HIS A 465 -3.73 -12.11 0.40
N ILE A 466 -4.92 -12.34 -0.18
CA ILE A 466 -5.89 -13.32 0.33
C ILE A 466 -5.94 -14.62 -0.49
N LEU A 467 -5.29 -14.68 -1.65
CA LEU A 467 -5.24 -15.92 -2.44
C LEU A 467 -4.63 -17.12 -1.67
N PRO A 468 -3.59 -16.96 -0.81
CA PRO A 468 -3.13 -18.02 0.08
C PRO A 468 -4.17 -18.44 1.13
N ASP A 469 -4.97 -17.48 1.63
CA ASP A 469 -6.04 -17.75 2.59
C ASP A 469 -7.18 -18.56 1.93
N LEU A 470 -7.54 -18.23 0.69
CA LEU A 470 -8.50 -18.98 -0.12
C LEU A 470 -8.01 -20.38 -0.47
N ALA A 471 -6.75 -20.54 -0.89
CA ALA A 471 -6.16 -21.84 -1.21
C ALA A 471 -6.10 -22.77 0.02
N TYR A 472 -5.88 -22.21 1.22
CA TYR A 472 -6.03 -22.94 2.49
C TYR A 472 -7.47 -23.43 2.71
N LEU A 473 -8.48 -22.58 2.45
CA LEU A 473 -9.89 -22.94 2.60
C LEU A 473 -10.32 -24.02 1.58
N GLU A 474 -9.97 -23.86 0.30
CA GLU A 474 -10.14 -24.87 -0.75
C GLU A 474 -9.56 -26.22 -0.32
N THR A 475 -8.37 -26.21 0.30
CA THR A 475 -7.69 -27.42 0.78
C THR A 475 -8.38 -28.04 2.00
N LYS A 476 -8.72 -27.25 3.04
CA LYS A 476 -9.36 -27.76 4.28
C LYS A 476 -10.78 -28.27 4.04
N PHE A 477 -11.51 -27.67 3.10
CA PHE A 477 -12.89 -28.02 2.78
C PHE A 477 -13.03 -28.87 1.51
N LYS A 478 -11.92 -29.37 0.93
CA LYS A 478 -11.94 -30.25 -0.24
C LYS A 478 -12.84 -31.48 -0.03
N GLY A 479 -13.74 -31.72 -0.98
CA GLY A 479 -14.70 -32.84 -0.93
C GLY A 479 -15.88 -32.63 0.02
N LYS A 480 -15.99 -31.49 0.70
CA LYS A 480 -17.20 -31.06 1.42
C LYS A 480 -18.09 -30.21 0.48
N PRO A 481 -19.37 -29.99 0.81
CA PRO A 481 -20.30 -29.17 0.01
C PRO A 481 -20.03 -27.66 0.19
N PHE A 482 -18.83 -27.23 -0.18
CA PHE A 482 -18.30 -25.88 -0.15
C PHE A 482 -17.53 -25.59 -1.44
N THR A 483 -17.57 -24.37 -1.95
CA THR A 483 -16.68 -23.89 -3.02
C THR A 483 -16.37 -22.41 -2.87
N VAL A 484 -15.19 -22.00 -3.34
CA VAL A 484 -14.88 -20.58 -3.62
C VAL A 484 -15.31 -20.28 -5.06
N ILE A 485 -15.69 -19.03 -5.35
CA ILE A 485 -15.83 -18.49 -6.71
C ILE A 485 -15.26 -17.07 -6.71
N GLY A 486 -14.24 -16.83 -7.53
CA GLY A 486 -13.71 -15.47 -7.75
C GLY A 486 -14.65 -14.69 -8.67
N VAL A 487 -15.34 -13.69 -8.13
CA VAL A 487 -16.15 -12.73 -8.89
C VAL A 487 -15.25 -11.56 -9.28
N HIS A 488 -14.50 -11.77 -10.37
CA HIS A 488 -13.50 -10.81 -10.81
C HIS A 488 -14.18 -9.51 -11.26
N SER A 489 -13.89 -8.43 -10.52
CA SER A 489 -14.56 -7.14 -10.55
C SER A 489 -13.52 -6.07 -10.92
N ALA A 490 -13.29 -5.90 -12.22
CA ALA A 490 -12.16 -5.18 -12.83
C ALA A 490 -12.04 -3.67 -12.48
N LYS A 491 -10.99 -3.27 -11.74
CA LYS A 491 -10.72 -1.83 -11.48
C LYS A 491 -10.31 -1.09 -12.75
N PHE A 492 -9.42 -1.66 -13.55
CA PHE A 492 -8.83 -1.04 -14.74
C PHE A 492 -9.45 -1.58 -16.05
N ASP A 493 -9.36 -0.80 -17.13
CA ASP A 493 -10.00 -1.14 -18.41
C ASP A 493 -9.43 -2.45 -19.02
N ASN A 494 -8.12 -2.71 -18.86
CA ASN A 494 -7.47 -3.98 -19.24
C ASN A 494 -7.99 -5.19 -18.45
N GLU A 495 -8.33 -5.00 -17.17
CA GLU A 495 -8.77 -6.10 -16.30
C GLU A 495 -10.15 -6.66 -16.69
N LYS A 496 -10.87 -6.00 -17.62
CA LYS A 496 -12.12 -6.50 -18.20
C LYS A 496 -11.90 -7.60 -19.26
N ASP A 497 -10.69 -7.75 -19.79
CA ASP A 497 -10.37 -8.77 -20.80
C ASP A 497 -10.13 -10.14 -20.13
N SER A 498 -10.97 -11.13 -20.47
CA SER A 498 -10.85 -12.50 -19.96
C SER A 498 -9.52 -13.17 -20.28
N ASP A 499 -8.82 -12.77 -21.35
CA ASP A 499 -7.46 -13.26 -21.63
C ASP A 499 -6.45 -12.70 -20.64
N ALA A 500 -6.61 -11.45 -20.20
CA ALA A 500 -5.79 -10.84 -19.15
C ALA A 500 -6.10 -11.46 -17.77
N ILE A 501 -7.39 -11.65 -17.43
CA ILE A 501 -7.79 -12.39 -16.21
C ILE A 501 -7.25 -13.83 -16.24
N ARG A 502 -7.26 -14.51 -17.40
CA ARG A 502 -6.65 -15.85 -17.54
C ARG A 502 -5.15 -15.83 -17.28
N ASN A 503 -4.42 -14.85 -17.80
CA ASN A 503 -3.00 -14.69 -17.49
C ASN A 503 -2.79 -14.48 -15.98
N ALA A 504 -3.63 -13.68 -15.31
CA ALA A 504 -3.58 -13.50 -13.85
C ALA A 504 -3.89 -14.79 -13.07
N VAL A 505 -4.92 -15.56 -13.46
CA VAL A 505 -5.23 -16.89 -12.89
C VAL A 505 -4.03 -17.84 -13.00
N LEU A 506 -3.31 -17.82 -14.12
CA LEU A 506 -2.07 -18.58 -14.32
C LEU A 506 -0.83 -17.97 -13.61
N ARG A 507 -0.84 -16.67 -13.32
CA ARG A 507 0.23 -15.94 -12.61
C ARG A 507 0.15 -16.12 -11.10
N TYR A 508 -1.04 -16.21 -10.53
CA TYR A 508 -1.23 -16.44 -9.09
C TYR A 508 -1.62 -17.89 -8.76
N ASP A 509 -1.65 -18.76 -9.78
CA ASP A 509 -1.97 -20.21 -9.73
C ASP A 509 -3.34 -20.54 -9.09
N VAL A 510 -4.33 -19.64 -9.29
CA VAL A 510 -5.72 -19.74 -8.82
C VAL A 510 -6.41 -20.99 -9.36
N THR A 511 -7.02 -21.80 -8.48
CA THR A 511 -7.67 -23.09 -8.83
C THR A 511 -9.19 -23.08 -8.81
N HIS A 512 -9.82 -22.23 -8.00
CA HIS A 512 -11.27 -22.13 -7.96
C HIS A 512 -11.87 -21.53 -9.25
N PRO A 513 -13.16 -21.76 -9.54
CA PRO A 513 -13.89 -21.06 -10.59
C PRO A 513 -13.75 -19.54 -10.49
N VAL A 514 -13.53 -18.87 -11.61
CA VAL A 514 -13.53 -17.40 -11.70
C VAL A 514 -14.50 -16.96 -12.78
N VAL A 515 -15.36 -15.99 -12.47
CA VAL A 515 -16.27 -15.35 -13.43
C VAL A 515 -15.81 -13.92 -13.69
N ASN A 516 -15.81 -13.51 -14.95
CA ASN A 516 -15.56 -12.12 -15.34
C ASN A 516 -16.83 -11.29 -15.14
N ASP A 517 -16.93 -10.55 -14.03
CA ASP A 517 -17.91 -9.47 -13.81
C ASP A 517 -17.20 -8.11 -13.99
N GLY A 518 -16.50 -7.93 -15.10
CA GLY A 518 -15.77 -6.70 -15.44
C GLY A 518 -16.66 -5.46 -15.58
N GLU A 519 -17.98 -5.61 -15.68
CA GLU A 519 -18.95 -4.51 -15.58
C GLU A 519 -19.54 -4.36 -14.17
N MET A 520 -19.09 -5.13 -13.18
CA MET A 520 -19.42 -5.03 -11.75
C MET A 520 -20.91 -5.07 -11.42
N VAL A 521 -21.67 -5.93 -12.11
CA VAL A 521 -23.11 -6.01 -11.92
C VAL A 521 -23.45 -6.69 -10.59
N MET A 522 -22.81 -7.81 -10.25
CA MET A 522 -23.02 -8.50 -8.98
C MET A 522 -22.42 -7.70 -7.81
N TRP A 523 -21.25 -7.10 -8.01
CA TRP A 523 -20.63 -6.15 -7.07
C TRP A 523 -21.61 -5.05 -6.65
N ARG A 524 -22.23 -4.36 -7.62
CA ARG A 524 -23.20 -3.29 -7.33
C ARG A 524 -24.52 -3.80 -6.76
N GLU A 525 -25.00 -4.96 -7.19
CA GLU A 525 -26.25 -5.59 -6.72
C GLU A 525 -26.16 -6.17 -5.31
N LEU A 526 -24.98 -6.60 -4.84
CA LEU A 526 -24.75 -6.90 -3.41
C LEU A 526 -24.43 -5.64 -2.60
N GLY A 527 -23.86 -4.61 -3.22
CA GLY A 527 -23.42 -3.39 -2.54
C GLY A 527 -22.03 -3.57 -1.93
N VAL A 528 -21.09 -4.11 -2.71
CA VAL A 528 -19.67 -4.17 -2.38
C VAL A 528 -19.03 -2.79 -2.57
N SER A 529 -18.03 -2.47 -1.74
CA SER A 529 -17.36 -1.16 -1.69
C SER A 529 -15.83 -1.23 -1.67
N SER A 530 -15.23 -2.41 -1.52
CA SER A 530 -13.81 -2.59 -1.20
C SER A 530 -13.23 -3.87 -1.81
N TRP A 531 -11.96 -3.82 -2.18
CA TRP A 531 -11.18 -4.94 -2.73
C TRP A 531 -10.17 -5.44 -1.69
N PRO A 532 -10.15 -6.75 -1.36
CA PRO A 532 -11.16 -7.76 -1.69
C PRO A 532 -12.42 -7.60 -0.82
N THR A 533 -13.51 -8.29 -1.17
CA THR A 533 -14.62 -8.54 -0.25
C THR A 533 -15.07 -9.99 -0.34
N LEU A 534 -15.08 -10.70 0.78
CA LEU A 534 -15.53 -12.08 0.87
C LEU A 534 -17.00 -12.13 1.30
N ALA A 535 -17.85 -12.77 0.49
CA ALA A 535 -19.28 -12.94 0.78
C ALA A 535 -19.65 -14.43 0.84
N LEU A 536 -20.10 -14.91 2.01
CA LEU A 536 -20.52 -16.30 2.19
C LEU A 536 -22.01 -16.47 1.90
N VAL A 537 -22.35 -17.41 1.03
CA VAL A 537 -23.71 -17.73 0.58
C VAL A 537 -24.14 -19.10 1.09
N SER A 538 -25.41 -19.20 1.49
CA SER A 538 -26.05 -20.41 2.01
C SER A 538 -26.38 -21.43 0.92
N PRO A 539 -26.69 -22.69 1.30
CA PRO A 539 -27.17 -23.72 0.37
C PRO A 539 -28.51 -23.41 -0.31
N THR A 540 -29.21 -22.39 0.18
CA THR A 540 -30.49 -21.86 -0.31
C THR A 540 -30.33 -20.59 -1.17
N GLY A 541 -29.11 -20.05 -1.33
CA GLY A 541 -28.84 -18.85 -2.14
C GLY A 541 -28.95 -17.51 -1.37
N ARG A 542 -28.97 -17.54 -0.05
CA ARG A 542 -29.00 -16.35 0.83
C ARG A 542 -27.61 -15.95 1.29
N LEU A 543 -27.37 -14.66 1.41
CA LEU A 543 -26.16 -14.09 2.00
C LEU A 543 -26.16 -14.37 3.52
N ILE A 544 -25.08 -14.97 4.01
CA ILE A 544 -24.82 -15.24 5.43
C ILE A 544 -23.94 -14.14 6.03
N ALA A 545 -22.90 -13.72 5.31
CA ALA A 545 -21.96 -12.71 5.79
C ALA A 545 -21.25 -11.99 4.64
N MET A 546 -20.82 -10.75 4.89
CA MET A 546 -19.85 -10.01 4.07
C MET A 546 -18.67 -9.55 4.94
N LEU A 547 -17.47 -9.66 4.40
CA LEU A 547 -16.20 -9.38 5.07
C LEU A 547 -15.28 -8.61 4.11
N ALA A 548 -15.32 -7.28 4.19
CA ALA A 548 -14.50 -6.39 3.36
C ALA A 548 -13.03 -6.31 3.86
N GLY A 549 -12.09 -6.26 2.93
CA GLY A 549 -10.65 -6.17 3.18
C GLY A 549 -9.97 -7.50 3.51
N GLU A 550 -8.65 -7.46 3.71
CA GLU A 550 -7.84 -8.66 3.95
C GLU A 550 -7.71 -9.06 5.44
N GLY A 551 -7.38 -10.34 5.69
CA GLY A 551 -7.01 -10.87 7.01
C GLY A 551 -8.07 -11.73 7.71
N HIS A 552 -9.26 -11.88 7.13
CA HIS A 552 -10.41 -12.55 7.77
C HIS A 552 -10.38 -14.09 7.74
N ARG A 553 -9.26 -14.73 7.35
CA ARG A 553 -9.19 -16.20 7.13
C ARG A 553 -9.78 -17.01 8.27
N LYS A 554 -9.48 -16.67 9.52
CA LYS A 554 -9.97 -17.44 10.68
C LYS A 554 -11.49 -17.31 10.85
N ASP A 555 -12.05 -16.12 10.64
CA ASP A 555 -13.49 -15.91 10.78
C ASP A 555 -14.24 -16.61 9.64
N VAL A 556 -13.71 -16.60 8.41
CA VAL A 556 -14.24 -17.42 7.30
C VAL A 556 -14.12 -18.92 7.59
N ASP A 557 -12.96 -19.40 8.07
CA ASP A 557 -12.70 -20.81 8.35
C ASP A 557 -13.66 -21.38 9.42
N ASP A 558 -13.78 -20.66 10.54
CA ASP A 558 -14.69 -21.01 11.63
C ASP A 558 -16.17 -20.90 11.20
N LEU A 559 -16.55 -19.89 10.39
CA LEU A 559 -17.92 -19.69 9.92
C LEU A 559 -18.35 -20.76 8.91
N VAL A 560 -17.48 -21.13 7.96
CA VAL A 560 -17.75 -22.22 7.01
C VAL A 560 -17.88 -23.55 7.75
N GLU A 561 -17.05 -23.81 8.76
CA GLU A 561 -17.17 -25.02 9.57
C GLU A 561 -18.47 -25.05 10.41
N ALA A 562 -18.89 -23.91 10.97
CA ALA A 562 -20.17 -23.77 11.66
C ALA A 562 -21.36 -24.01 10.72
N ALA A 563 -21.33 -23.39 9.53
CA ALA A 563 -22.36 -23.48 8.51
C ALA A 563 -22.51 -24.92 7.97
N LEU A 564 -21.41 -25.60 7.65
CA LEU A 564 -21.46 -27.01 7.20
C LEU A 564 -22.12 -27.92 8.25
N GLN A 565 -21.86 -27.69 9.54
CA GLN A 565 -22.50 -28.46 10.60
C GLN A 565 -23.99 -28.10 10.78
N TYR A 566 -24.36 -26.82 10.65
CA TYR A 566 -25.75 -26.36 10.76
C TYR A 566 -26.63 -26.84 9.60
N TYR A 567 -26.25 -26.55 8.35
CA TYR A 567 -27.01 -26.96 7.18
C TYR A 567 -26.97 -28.48 6.94
N GLY A 568 -25.90 -29.15 7.37
CA GLY A 568 -25.81 -30.61 7.38
C GLY A 568 -26.84 -31.23 8.33
N ALA A 569 -27.00 -30.69 9.54
CA ALA A 569 -28.03 -31.13 10.48
C ALA A 569 -29.47 -30.85 9.98
N LYS A 570 -29.69 -29.77 9.21
CA LYS A 570 -30.97 -29.51 8.51
C LYS A 570 -31.14 -30.32 7.20
N GLY A 571 -30.17 -31.13 6.78
CA GLY A 571 -30.25 -31.95 5.57
C GLY A 571 -30.23 -31.17 4.25
N LEU A 572 -29.72 -29.94 4.26
CA LEU A 572 -29.78 -28.98 3.14
C LEU A 572 -28.53 -29.00 2.23
N LEU A 573 -27.63 -29.96 2.41
CA LEU A 573 -26.33 -30.00 1.73
C LEU A 573 -26.27 -31.05 0.60
N ASN A 574 -25.50 -30.73 -0.44
CA ASN A 574 -25.35 -31.49 -1.68
C ASN A 574 -23.85 -31.63 -2.03
N ASP A 575 -23.32 -32.84 -1.91
CA ASP A 575 -21.90 -33.16 -2.08
C ASP A 575 -21.45 -33.24 -3.55
N LYS A 576 -22.37 -33.51 -4.50
CA LYS A 576 -22.12 -33.61 -5.96
C LYS A 576 -21.08 -32.58 -6.44
N PRO A 577 -19.93 -32.98 -7.01
CA PRO A 577 -18.88 -32.04 -7.41
C PRO A 577 -19.34 -31.09 -8.52
N ILE A 578 -18.76 -29.89 -8.54
CA ILE A 578 -18.91 -28.94 -9.66
C ILE A 578 -18.00 -29.37 -10.83
N PRO A 579 -18.30 -29.00 -12.09
CA PRO A 579 -17.44 -29.34 -13.22
C PRO A 579 -16.15 -28.51 -13.24
N GLU A 580 -15.01 -29.16 -13.02
CA GLU A 580 -13.68 -28.53 -13.14
C GLU A 580 -13.24 -28.42 -14.62
N ALA A 581 -12.65 -27.28 -14.98
CA ALA A 581 -12.08 -27.01 -16.30
C ALA A 581 -10.88 -26.05 -16.20
N LEU A 582 -9.86 -26.41 -15.40
CA LEU A 582 -8.74 -25.54 -15.01
C LEU A 582 -7.95 -24.95 -16.19
N GLU A 583 -7.68 -23.65 -16.19
CA GLU A 583 -6.99 -22.95 -17.28
C GLU A 583 -5.56 -23.45 -17.50
N LYS A 584 -4.86 -23.83 -16.41
CA LYS A 584 -3.50 -24.39 -16.45
C LYS A 584 -3.38 -25.72 -17.20
N ASN A 585 -4.51 -26.38 -17.48
CA ASN A 585 -4.58 -27.60 -18.30
C ASN A 585 -4.87 -27.30 -19.79
N LYS A 586 -5.14 -26.04 -20.15
CA LYS A 586 -5.52 -25.60 -21.51
C LYS A 586 -4.39 -24.85 -22.22
N ASP A 587 -3.57 -24.12 -21.48
CA ASP A 587 -2.61 -23.18 -22.05
C ASP A 587 -1.28 -23.84 -22.45
N SER A 588 -1.10 -24.05 -23.76
CA SER A 588 0.13 -24.60 -24.33
C SER A 588 1.31 -23.61 -24.33
N ARG A 589 1.09 -22.30 -24.14
CA ARG A 589 2.17 -21.29 -24.08
C ARG A 589 3.12 -21.53 -22.91
N LEU A 590 2.61 -22.11 -21.82
CA LEU A 590 3.36 -22.50 -20.62
C LEU A 590 4.45 -23.56 -20.88
N VAL A 591 4.50 -24.15 -22.08
CA VAL A 591 5.50 -25.12 -22.53
C VAL A 591 6.46 -24.52 -23.58
N ALA A 592 6.13 -23.35 -24.15
CA ALA A 592 6.81 -22.77 -25.31
C ALA A 592 8.01 -21.87 -24.95
N SER A 593 8.04 -21.29 -23.75
CA SER A 593 9.15 -20.47 -23.25
C SER A 593 9.87 -21.17 -22.09
N PRO A 594 11.21 -21.02 -21.94
CA PRO A 594 11.90 -21.45 -20.74
C PRO A 594 11.62 -20.55 -19.52
N LEU A 595 10.98 -19.39 -19.70
CA LEU A 595 10.52 -18.49 -18.64
C LEU A 595 9.00 -18.64 -18.41
N LYS A 596 8.52 -18.31 -17.21
CA LYS A 596 7.08 -18.23 -16.86
C LYS A 596 6.82 -16.93 -16.11
N PHE A 597 6.11 -16.00 -16.74
CA PHE A 597 5.80 -14.66 -16.21
C PHE A 597 7.03 -13.92 -15.61
N PRO A 598 8.07 -13.61 -16.41
CA PRO A 598 9.23 -12.88 -15.91
C PRO A 598 8.85 -11.45 -15.52
N GLY A 599 9.13 -11.05 -14.29
CA GLY A 599 8.65 -9.78 -13.73
C GLY A 599 9.60 -8.60 -13.93
N LYS A 600 10.88 -8.75 -13.57
CA LYS A 600 11.86 -7.66 -13.52
C LYS A 600 13.23 -8.08 -14.05
N LEU A 601 14.04 -7.06 -14.37
CA LEU A 601 15.34 -7.19 -15.01
C LEU A 601 16.37 -6.32 -14.31
N ALA A 602 17.63 -6.75 -14.34
CA ALA A 602 18.79 -5.90 -14.05
C ALA A 602 19.96 -6.29 -14.94
N THR A 603 20.91 -5.39 -15.19
CA THR A 603 22.08 -5.65 -16.04
C THR A 603 23.40 -5.36 -15.32
N ASP A 604 24.41 -6.13 -15.69
CA ASP A 604 25.82 -5.92 -15.40
C ASP A 604 26.54 -5.73 -16.74
N LEU A 605 26.44 -4.50 -17.28
CA LEU A 605 27.01 -4.16 -18.59
C LEU A 605 28.53 -4.36 -18.64
N ALA A 606 29.23 -4.20 -17.51
CA ALA A 606 30.68 -4.37 -17.42
C ALA A 606 31.13 -5.83 -17.64
N ASN A 607 30.32 -6.80 -17.20
CA ASN A 607 30.57 -8.23 -17.42
C ASN A 607 29.60 -8.86 -18.45
N GLN A 608 28.87 -8.02 -19.20
CA GLN A 608 27.88 -8.42 -20.21
C GLN A 608 26.80 -9.40 -19.70
N ARG A 609 26.29 -9.25 -18.46
CA ARG A 609 25.25 -10.13 -17.89
C ARG A 609 23.88 -9.46 -17.81
N LEU A 610 22.83 -10.22 -18.09
CA LEU A 610 21.43 -9.89 -17.83
C LEU A 610 20.90 -10.81 -16.72
N PHE A 611 20.29 -10.21 -15.70
CA PHE A 611 19.59 -10.90 -14.62
C PHE A 611 18.08 -10.79 -14.85
N ILE A 612 17.38 -11.92 -14.76
CA ILE A 612 15.94 -12.03 -15.02
C ILE A 612 15.29 -12.66 -13.79
N SER A 613 14.27 -12.01 -13.20
CA SER A 613 13.41 -12.67 -12.22
C SER A 613 12.34 -13.46 -12.95
N ASP A 614 12.53 -14.78 -13.00
CA ASP A 614 11.67 -15.74 -13.69
C ASP A 614 10.58 -16.18 -12.69
N SER A 615 9.66 -15.24 -12.44
CA SER A 615 8.89 -15.17 -11.19
C SER A 615 8.09 -16.45 -10.92
N ASN A 616 7.34 -16.95 -11.90
CA ASN A 616 6.53 -18.16 -11.72
C ASN A 616 7.28 -19.48 -11.94
N ASN A 617 8.60 -19.41 -12.13
CA ASN A 617 9.54 -20.52 -11.97
C ASN A 617 10.37 -20.38 -10.66
N HIS A 618 10.03 -19.39 -9.81
CA HIS A 618 10.55 -19.17 -8.46
C HIS A 618 12.09 -19.17 -8.39
N ARG A 619 12.73 -18.53 -9.39
CA ARG A 619 14.19 -18.49 -9.59
C ARG A 619 14.65 -17.16 -10.20
N ILE A 620 15.95 -16.90 -10.10
CA ILE A 620 16.65 -15.92 -10.94
C ILE A 620 17.37 -16.65 -12.06
N VAL A 621 17.21 -16.19 -13.30
CA VAL A 621 17.97 -16.66 -14.47
C VAL A 621 19.04 -15.62 -14.81
N VAL A 622 20.22 -16.08 -15.18
CA VAL A 622 21.35 -15.23 -15.61
C VAL A 622 21.77 -15.64 -17.01
N THR A 623 21.72 -14.69 -17.93
CA THR A 623 22.22 -14.82 -19.31
C THR A 623 23.34 -13.82 -19.56
N ASP A 624 24.02 -13.93 -20.69
CA ASP A 624 24.66 -12.76 -21.29
C ASP A 624 23.63 -11.81 -21.93
N LEU A 625 24.10 -10.69 -22.51
CA LEU A 625 23.23 -9.70 -23.16
C LEU A 625 22.70 -10.14 -24.54
N ASP A 626 23.22 -11.24 -25.11
CA ASP A 626 22.77 -11.85 -26.36
C ASP A 626 21.84 -13.06 -26.13
N GLY A 627 21.48 -13.32 -24.87
CA GLY A 627 20.52 -14.32 -24.43
C GLY A 627 21.10 -15.71 -24.12
N ASN A 628 22.42 -15.91 -24.16
CA ASN A 628 23.02 -17.20 -23.85
C ASN A 628 23.02 -17.48 -22.34
N PHE A 629 22.55 -18.65 -21.94
CA PHE A 629 22.45 -19.04 -20.53
C PHE A 629 23.82 -19.18 -19.85
N ILE A 630 24.01 -18.41 -18.77
CA ILE A 630 25.18 -18.52 -17.89
C ILE A 630 24.86 -19.46 -16.72
N MET A 631 23.81 -19.17 -15.96
CA MET A 631 23.42 -19.92 -14.76
C MET A 631 21.98 -19.61 -14.30
N GLN A 632 21.45 -20.41 -13.37
CA GLN A 632 20.24 -20.09 -12.61
C GLN A 632 20.53 -20.11 -11.11
N ILE A 633 19.65 -19.48 -10.33
CA ILE A 633 19.73 -19.41 -8.87
C ILE A 633 18.33 -19.69 -8.31
N GLY A 634 18.18 -20.75 -7.53
CA GLY A 634 16.89 -21.27 -7.08
C GLY A 634 16.17 -22.16 -8.12
N GLY A 635 14.85 -22.28 -7.99
CA GLY A 635 13.97 -23.11 -8.84
C GLY A 635 14.07 -24.63 -8.61
N GLY A 636 15.25 -25.16 -8.26
CA GLY A 636 15.49 -26.61 -8.14
C GLY A 636 14.78 -27.32 -6.97
N GLY A 637 14.21 -26.58 -6.03
CA GLY A 637 13.51 -27.13 -4.85
C GLY A 637 12.08 -26.63 -4.65
N GLY A 638 11.46 -26.05 -5.68
CA GLY A 638 10.20 -25.32 -5.54
C GLY A 638 10.33 -24.05 -4.70
N GLU A 639 9.19 -23.46 -4.35
CA GLU A 639 9.09 -22.16 -3.69
C GLU A 639 9.54 -22.13 -2.22
N GLY A 640 9.58 -20.91 -1.66
CA GLY A 640 9.76 -20.62 -0.24
C GLY A 640 11.04 -19.85 0.10
N LEU A 641 11.24 -19.54 1.38
CA LEU A 641 12.32 -18.66 1.86
C LEU A 641 13.54 -19.46 2.35
N ARG A 642 14.27 -20.13 1.43
CA ARG A 642 15.50 -20.87 1.78
C ARG A 642 16.75 -20.11 1.36
N ASP A 643 17.65 -19.92 2.33
CA ASP A 643 19.01 -19.41 2.15
C ASP A 643 20.01 -20.58 1.97
N GLY A 644 21.16 -20.32 1.35
CA GLY A 644 22.21 -21.32 1.14
C GLY A 644 22.96 -21.13 -0.18
N THR A 645 23.45 -22.21 -0.78
CA THR A 645 24.04 -22.19 -2.13
C THR A 645 22.98 -21.91 -3.20
N PHE A 646 23.40 -21.46 -4.38
CA PHE A 646 22.50 -21.18 -5.51
C PHE A 646 21.58 -22.36 -5.92
N ASP A 647 22.04 -23.61 -5.80
CA ASP A 647 21.24 -24.82 -6.08
C ASP A 647 20.21 -25.13 -4.96
N TYR A 648 20.45 -24.71 -3.72
CA TYR A 648 19.62 -25.04 -2.55
C TYR A 648 18.62 -23.93 -2.17
N ALA A 649 18.98 -22.68 -2.49
CA ALA A 649 18.15 -21.52 -2.24
C ALA A 649 16.78 -21.63 -2.92
N ALA A 650 15.79 -20.93 -2.36
CA ALA A 650 14.47 -20.80 -2.95
C ALA A 650 13.99 -19.36 -2.85
N PHE A 651 13.04 -19.01 -3.70
CA PHE A 651 12.35 -17.72 -3.78
C PHE A 651 10.83 -17.97 -3.83
N ASN A 652 10.02 -16.93 -3.75
CA ASN A 652 8.61 -17.02 -4.09
C ASN A 652 8.14 -15.79 -4.89
N ARG A 653 7.77 -16.03 -6.15
CA ARG A 653 7.47 -15.02 -7.20
C ARG A 653 8.37 -13.78 -7.14
N PRO A 654 9.72 -13.92 -7.21
CA PRO A 654 10.63 -12.79 -7.10
C PRO A 654 10.34 -11.74 -8.19
N GLN A 655 10.41 -10.48 -7.80
CA GLN A 655 10.23 -9.30 -8.66
C GLN A 655 11.55 -8.53 -8.74
N GLY A 656 11.63 -7.31 -8.20
CA GLY A 656 12.70 -6.33 -8.38
C GLY A 656 14.13 -6.84 -8.24
N LEU A 657 15.03 -6.26 -9.02
CA LEU A 657 16.43 -6.64 -9.12
C LEU A 657 17.34 -5.40 -9.10
N ALA A 658 18.30 -5.36 -8.17
CA ALA A 658 19.29 -4.28 -8.08
C ALA A 658 20.71 -4.85 -7.98
N TYR A 659 21.52 -4.67 -9.02
CA TYR A 659 22.91 -5.15 -9.05
C TYR A 659 23.89 -4.11 -8.48
N SER A 660 24.87 -4.58 -7.72
CA SER A 660 25.97 -3.81 -7.13
C SER A 660 27.29 -4.27 -7.74
N PRO A 661 27.83 -3.56 -8.76
CA PRO A 661 29.06 -3.94 -9.44
C PRO A 661 30.28 -4.01 -8.50
N SER A 662 30.38 -3.07 -7.57
CA SER A 662 31.49 -2.98 -6.60
C SER A 662 31.52 -4.11 -5.57
N ARG A 663 30.40 -4.82 -5.36
CA ARG A 663 30.32 -5.99 -4.47
C ARG A 663 30.13 -7.31 -5.22
N ASN A 664 29.88 -7.28 -6.54
CA ASN A 664 29.38 -8.42 -7.32
C ASN A 664 28.19 -9.12 -6.62
N VAL A 665 27.21 -8.31 -6.24
CA VAL A 665 26.03 -8.71 -5.46
C VAL A 665 24.76 -8.26 -6.17
N LEU A 666 23.73 -9.11 -6.20
CA LEU A 666 22.39 -8.79 -6.70
C LEU A 666 21.39 -8.84 -5.55
N TYR A 667 20.66 -7.74 -5.32
CA TYR A 667 19.53 -7.72 -4.39
C TYR A 667 18.24 -8.07 -5.12
N VAL A 668 17.36 -8.81 -4.45
CA VAL A 668 16.11 -9.31 -5.00
C VAL A 668 14.95 -8.95 -4.09
N ALA A 669 13.89 -8.35 -4.65
CA ALA A 669 12.59 -8.27 -4.01
C ALA A 669 11.88 -9.62 -4.17
N ASP A 670 11.68 -10.34 -3.06
CA ASP A 670 11.18 -11.72 -3.03
C ASP A 670 9.76 -11.71 -2.47
N THR A 671 8.84 -11.31 -3.34
CA THR A 671 7.58 -10.62 -3.01
C THR A 671 6.63 -11.48 -2.18
N GLU A 672 6.38 -12.73 -2.58
CA GLU A 672 5.49 -13.67 -1.87
C GLU A 672 6.17 -14.39 -0.70
N ASN A 673 7.48 -14.21 -0.52
CA ASN A 673 8.18 -14.49 0.74
C ASN A 673 8.16 -13.26 1.68
N HIS A 674 7.59 -12.13 1.23
CA HIS A 674 7.65 -10.81 1.84
C HIS A 674 9.06 -10.48 2.36
N ALA A 675 10.06 -10.68 1.50
CA ALA A 675 11.48 -10.62 1.87
C ALA A 675 12.31 -9.83 0.86
N VAL A 676 13.47 -9.35 1.30
CA VAL A 676 14.55 -8.86 0.43
C VAL A 676 15.74 -9.77 0.61
N ARG A 677 16.30 -10.26 -0.50
CA ARG A 677 17.38 -11.24 -0.53
C ARG A 677 18.65 -10.62 -1.09
N GLU A 678 19.80 -11.11 -0.66
CA GLU A 678 21.11 -10.79 -1.22
C GLU A 678 21.69 -12.05 -1.88
N ILE A 679 22.05 -11.94 -3.16
CA ILE A 679 22.74 -12.95 -3.95
C ILE A 679 24.19 -12.52 -4.11
N ASP A 680 25.11 -13.23 -3.46
CA ASP A 680 26.56 -13.03 -3.52
C ASP A 680 27.17 -13.97 -4.57
N PHE A 681 27.68 -13.42 -5.68
CA PHE A 681 28.32 -14.19 -6.75
C PHE A 681 29.80 -14.54 -6.46
N VAL A 682 30.44 -13.90 -5.48
CA VAL A 682 31.79 -14.29 -5.03
C VAL A 682 31.68 -15.59 -4.22
N ASN A 683 30.71 -15.66 -3.31
CA ASN A 683 30.49 -16.82 -2.45
C ASN A 683 29.49 -17.85 -2.98
N GLU A 684 28.76 -17.57 -4.06
CA GLU A 684 27.65 -18.38 -4.59
C GLU A 684 26.59 -18.70 -3.53
N LYS A 685 26.22 -17.69 -2.75
CA LYS A 685 25.25 -17.81 -1.67
C LYS A 685 24.11 -16.82 -1.81
N VAL A 686 22.90 -17.29 -1.49
CA VAL A 686 21.73 -16.45 -1.25
C VAL A 686 21.52 -16.35 0.25
N ARG A 687 21.34 -15.14 0.76
CA ARG A 687 20.89 -14.87 2.14
C ARG A 687 19.69 -13.95 2.18
N THR A 688 18.91 -14.02 3.24
CA THR A 688 17.83 -13.08 3.53
C THR A 688 18.41 -11.83 4.19
N LEU A 689 18.19 -10.67 3.58
CA LEU A 689 18.67 -9.36 4.06
C LEU A 689 17.65 -8.70 5.02
N ALA A 690 16.35 -8.88 4.74
CA ALA A 690 15.23 -8.50 5.61
C ALA A 690 13.97 -9.29 5.22
N GLY A 691 12.96 -9.35 6.09
CA GLY A 691 11.78 -10.20 5.92
C GLY A 691 11.98 -11.63 6.44
N ASN A 692 10.89 -12.36 6.65
CA ASN A 692 10.90 -13.66 7.35
C ASN A 692 9.89 -14.70 6.83
N GLY A 693 9.25 -14.47 5.68
CA GLY A 693 8.24 -15.38 5.12
C GLY A 693 6.81 -15.10 5.59
N GLN A 694 6.58 -14.02 6.35
CA GLN A 694 5.25 -13.64 6.85
C GLN A 694 4.93 -12.19 6.48
N LYS A 695 3.67 -11.94 6.07
CA LYS A 695 3.19 -10.60 5.71
C LYS A 695 3.21 -9.67 6.92
N GLY A 696 3.96 -8.58 6.82
CA GLY A 696 4.14 -7.60 7.87
C GLY A 696 3.03 -6.54 7.97
N SER A 697 2.79 -6.07 9.19
CA SER A 697 1.91 -4.93 9.49
C SER A 697 2.65 -3.82 10.26
N ASP A 698 3.97 -3.73 10.08
CA ASP A 698 4.84 -2.77 10.74
C ASP A 698 5.13 -1.60 9.80
N TYR A 699 4.37 -0.51 9.93
CA TYR A 699 4.46 0.68 9.06
C TYR A 699 5.60 1.64 9.45
N THR A 700 6.63 1.16 10.17
CA THR A 700 7.74 1.99 10.69
C THR A 700 9.11 1.34 10.51
N GLY A 701 9.23 0.07 10.90
CA GLY A 701 10.46 -0.70 10.90
C GLY A 701 11.50 -0.23 11.93
N GLY A 702 12.78 -0.39 11.57
CA GLY A 702 13.93 -0.15 12.44
C GLY A 702 14.54 -1.43 13.04
N LYS A 703 14.06 -2.61 12.64
CA LYS A 703 14.63 -3.91 13.03
C LYS A 703 15.60 -4.41 11.95
N ARG A 704 16.21 -5.58 12.18
CA ARG A 704 17.31 -6.13 11.38
C ARG A 704 17.00 -7.52 10.85
N GLY A 705 17.29 -7.80 9.58
CA GLY A 705 17.13 -9.15 9.03
C GLY A 705 15.70 -9.70 9.21
N ALA A 706 15.60 -10.99 9.55
CA ALA A 706 14.32 -11.65 9.81
C ALA A 706 13.56 -11.15 11.06
N ALA A 707 14.12 -10.23 11.86
CA ALA A 707 13.36 -9.54 12.89
C ALA A 707 12.51 -8.38 12.33
N GLN A 708 12.83 -7.89 11.12
CA GLN A 708 11.95 -6.97 10.39
C GLN A 708 11.02 -7.78 9.48
N VAL A 709 9.72 -7.76 9.77
CA VAL A 709 8.69 -8.15 8.80
C VAL A 709 8.56 -7.06 7.74
N LEU A 710 8.34 -7.46 6.49
CA LEU A 710 8.06 -6.59 5.35
C LEU A 710 6.71 -6.99 4.75
N ASN A 711 6.20 -6.22 3.79
CA ASN A 711 4.91 -6.51 3.17
C ASN A 711 4.98 -6.30 1.65
N SER A 712 5.20 -7.42 0.95
CA SER A 712 5.25 -7.49 -0.52
C SER A 712 6.16 -6.43 -1.16
N PRO A 713 7.49 -6.52 -0.92
CA PRO A 713 8.47 -5.71 -1.64
C PRO A 713 8.42 -6.08 -3.12
N TRP A 714 8.30 -5.07 -3.99
CA TRP A 714 8.01 -5.27 -5.42
C TRP A 714 9.16 -4.81 -6.32
N ASP A 715 9.81 -3.69 -5.98
CA ASP A 715 11.05 -3.28 -6.64
C ASP A 715 12.15 -2.86 -5.66
N VAL A 716 13.40 -2.88 -6.12
CA VAL A 716 14.58 -2.49 -5.35
C VAL A 716 15.51 -1.62 -6.20
N CYS A 717 16.12 -0.61 -5.58
CA CYS A 717 17.07 0.26 -6.26
C CYS A 717 18.17 0.72 -5.28
N LEU A 718 19.43 0.70 -5.73
CA LEU A 718 20.56 1.16 -4.91
C LEU A 718 20.75 2.67 -5.04
N ASP A 719 21.25 3.30 -3.98
CA ASP A 719 21.83 4.64 -4.06
C ASP A 719 23.18 4.63 -4.81
N SER A 720 23.62 5.81 -5.26
CA SER A 720 24.89 5.95 -6.00
C SER A 720 26.15 5.59 -5.21
N SER A 721 26.09 5.48 -3.88
CA SER A 721 27.20 4.99 -3.05
C SER A 721 27.14 3.49 -2.73
N GLY A 722 26.05 2.79 -3.08
CA GLY A 722 25.86 1.36 -2.80
C GLY A 722 25.68 1.01 -1.31
N LYS A 723 25.32 1.99 -0.47
CA LYS A 723 25.16 1.88 0.99
C LYS A 723 23.70 1.85 1.44
N VAL A 724 22.77 2.22 0.58
CA VAL A 724 21.33 2.24 0.85
C VAL A 724 20.62 1.52 -0.30
N LEU A 725 19.90 0.46 0.04
CA LEU A 725 18.96 -0.19 -0.87
C LEU A 725 17.56 0.36 -0.58
N TYR A 726 17.01 1.13 -1.51
CA TYR A 726 15.61 1.53 -1.49
C TYR A 726 14.74 0.38 -1.98
N VAL A 727 13.53 0.28 -1.41
CA VAL A 727 12.59 -0.81 -1.68
C VAL A 727 11.20 -0.23 -1.84
N ALA A 728 10.53 -0.55 -2.96
CA ALA A 728 9.13 -0.23 -3.16
C ALA A 728 8.29 -1.30 -2.46
N MET A 729 7.64 -0.91 -1.36
CA MET A 729 6.87 -1.79 -0.48
C MET A 729 5.40 -1.71 -0.88
N ALA A 730 5.04 -2.44 -1.94
CA ALA A 730 3.73 -2.35 -2.59
C ALA A 730 2.59 -2.60 -1.59
N GLY A 731 2.70 -3.64 -0.75
CA GLY A 731 1.70 -4.03 0.25
C GLY A 731 1.59 -3.13 1.48
N GLN A 732 2.39 -2.06 1.56
CA GLN A 732 2.30 -1.00 2.58
C GLN A 732 2.22 0.40 1.98
N HIS A 733 2.14 0.53 0.65
CA HIS A 733 2.10 1.80 -0.08
C HIS A 733 3.22 2.78 0.36
N GLN A 734 4.44 2.25 0.53
CA GLN A 734 5.59 2.95 1.11
C GLN A 734 6.89 2.71 0.32
N ILE A 735 7.81 3.67 0.39
CA ILE A 735 9.22 3.47 0.03
C ILE A 735 10.03 3.24 1.29
N TRP A 736 10.62 2.06 1.39
CA TRP A 736 11.51 1.65 2.47
C TRP A 736 12.98 1.84 2.09
N ARG A 737 13.85 1.84 3.09
CA ARG A 737 15.29 1.73 2.91
C ARG A 737 15.87 0.64 3.80
N ILE A 738 16.87 -0.06 3.28
CA ILE A 738 17.63 -1.11 3.95
C ILE A 738 19.11 -0.76 3.85
N ASP A 739 19.84 -0.85 4.96
CA ASP A 739 21.31 -0.86 4.95
C ASP A 739 21.79 -2.27 4.55
N PRO A 740 22.48 -2.46 3.40
CA PRO A 740 22.87 -3.79 2.95
C PRO A 740 23.96 -4.46 3.79
N SER A 741 24.71 -3.68 4.59
CA SER A 741 25.83 -4.18 5.39
C SER A 741 25.36 -4.91 6.66
N ASP A 742 24.25 -4.45 7.25
CA ASP A 742 23.80 -4.90 8.57
C ASP A 742 22.27 -5.22 8.64
N GLY A 743 21.56 -5.07 7.52
CA GLY A 743 20.16 -5.45 7.36
C GLY A 743 19.15 -4.53 8.08
N LEU A 744 19.54 -3.32 8.48
CA LEU A 744 18.62 -2.36 9.11
C LEU A 744 17.56 -1.87 8.11
N ALA A 745 16.33 -2.35 8.24
CA ALA A 745 15.21 -2.04 7.34
C ALA A 745 14.18 -1.14 8.03
N ARG A 746 13.79 -0.02 7.39
CA ARG A 746 12.86 0.99 7.91
C ARG A 746 12.21 1.81 6.80
N VAL A 747 11.10 2.47 7.10
CA VAL A 747 10.48 3.45 6.18
C VAL A 747 11.47 4.58 5.84
N PHE A 748 11.39 5.05 4.59
CA PHE A 748 12.05 6.27 4.12
C PHE A 748 11.02 7.34 3.69
N SER A 749 9.94 6.92 3.03
CA SER A 749 8.88 7.80 2.53
C SER A 749 7.56 7.04 2.41
N GLY A 750 6.43 7.72 2.61
CA GLY A 750 5.09 7.13 2.65
C GLY A 750 4.54 7.05 4.06
N ASP A 751 3.38 7.66 4.30
CA ASP A 751 2.63 7.56 5.57
C ASP A 751 1.91 6.21 5.76
N GLY A 752 1.73 5.44 4.69
CA GLY A 752 1.10 4.12 4.69
C GLY A 752 -0.36 4.12 4.23
N TYR A 753 -0.93 5.28 3.87
CA TYR A 753 -2.22 5.36 3.18
C TYR A 753 -2.05 5.09 1.67
N GLU A 754 -3.08 4.54 1.04
CA GLU A 754 -3.11 4.31 -0.41
C GLU A 754 -3.66 5.55 -1.14
N ARG A 755 -2.78 6.46 -1.59
CA ARG A 755 -3.13 7.77 -2.18
C ARG A 755 -2.05 8.31 -3.13
N ASN A 756 -2.43 9.13 -4.10
CA ASN A 756 -1.52 9.97 -4.90
C ASN A 756 -1.05 11.25 -4.17
N LEU A 757 -0.87 11.20 -2.83
CA LEU A 757 -0.54 12.39 -2.04
C LEU A 757 0.95 12.74 -2.17
N ASN A 758 1.24 13.86 -2.83
CA ASN A 758 2.60 14.37 -3.04
C ASN A 758 2.98 15.40 -1.96
N GLY A 759 4.24 15.37 -1.50
CA GLY A 759 4.64 15.97 -0.22
C GLY A 759 6.08 16.46 -0.17
N LYS A 760 6.38 17.39 0.76
CA LYS A 760 7.72 18.00 0.91
C LYS A 760 8.73 17.10 1.65
N ASN A 761 8.27 16.06 2.35
CA ASN A 761 9.08 15.12 3.10
C ASN A 761 8.43 13.72 3.13
N GLY A 762 9.15 12.71 3.60
CA GLY A 762 8.68 11.32 3.64
C GLY A 762 7.45 11.06 4.51
N SER A 763 7.09 11.96 5.42
CA SER A 763 5.94 11.82 6.34
C SER A 763 4.70 12.62 5.94
N ASN A 764 4.73 13.36 4.83
CA ASN A 764 3.54 14.04 4.27
C ASN A 764 3.31 13.70 2.80
N THR A 765 3.71 12.49 2.42
CA THR A 765 3.42 11.87 1.13
C THR A 765 2.90 10.47 1.37
N SER A 766 2.01 10.03 0.49
CA SER A 766 1.48 8.67 0.39
C SER A 766 1.78 8.13 -1.00
N PHE A 767 1.76 6.81 -1.17
CA PHE A 767 1.88 6.14 -2.47
C PHE A 767 0.65 5.28 -2.74
N ALA A 768 0.55 4.71 -3.92
CA ALA A 768 -0.52 3.80 -4.29
C ALA A 768 0.08 2.59 -5.02
N GLN A 769 0.50 1.61 -4.23
CA GLN A 769 1.17 0.38 -4.69
C GLN A 769 2.41 0.69 -5.57
N PRO A 770 3.46 1.32 -4.99
CA PRO A 770 4.68 1.61 -5.72
C PRO A 770 5.33 0.29 -6.15
N SER A 771 5.55 0.12 -7.46
CA SER A 771 5.95 -1.16 -8.05
C SER A 771 7.16 -1.08 -8.98
N GLY A 772 7.68 0.12 -9.26
CA GLY A 772 8.88 0.33 -10.07
C GLY A 772 9.79 1.41 -9.51
N LEU A 773 11.12 1.21 -9.51
CA LEU A 773 12.11 2.19 -9.04
C LEU A 773 13.26 2.40 -10.03
N SER A 774 13.68 3.65 -10.23
CA SER A 774 14.94 3.98 -10.93
C SER A 774 15.62 5.19 -10.30
N LEU A 775 16.93 5.09 -10.01
CA LEU A 775 17.74 6.22 -9.58
C LEU A 775 17.88 7.23 -10.74
N GLY A 776 17.78 8.53 -10.45
CA GLY A 776 18.01 9.60 -11.43
C GLY A 776 19.50 9.90 -11.64
N PRO A 777 19.89 10.59 -12.74
CA PRO A 777 21.30 10.73 -13.12
C PRO A 777 22.16 11.53 -12.14
N ASP A 778 21.54 12.36 -11.30
CA ASP A 778 22.18 13.18 -10.28
C ASP A 778 22.37 12.46 -8.92
N GLY A 779 21.79 11.27 -8.76
CA GLY A 779 21.74 10.54 -7.49
C GLY A 779 21.05 11.29 -6.34
N GLN A 780 20.38 12.42 -6.61
CA GLN A 780 19.60 13.18 -5.62
C GLN A 780 18.12 12.79 -5.66
N GLN A 781 17.63 12.30 -6.81
CA GLN A 781 16.24 11.88 -6.99
C GLN A 781 16.14 10.42 -7.44
N MET A 782 14.98 9.82 -7.17
CA MET A 782 14.57 8.50 -7.67
C MET A 782 13.18 8.62 -8.30
N TYR A 783 12.93 7.90 -9.39
CA TYR A 783 11.63 7.83 -10.03
C TYR A 783 10.88 6.58 -9.58
N ILE A 784 9.58 6.73 -9.39
CA ILE A 784 8.66 5.71 -8.91
C ILE A 784 7.58 5.48 -9.96
N ALA A 785 7.33 4.23 -10.33
CA ALA A 785 6.09 3.80 -10.94
C ALA A 785 5.08 3.51 -9.82
N ASP A 786 4.05 4.34 -9.71
CA ASP A 786 3.05 4.32 -8.64
C ASP A 786 1.75 3.77 -9.25
N SER A 787 1.53 2.47 -9.09
CA SER A 787 0.73 1.69 -10.04
C SER A 787 -0.77 1.88 -9.85
N GLU A 788 -1.26 1.85 -8.62
CA GLU A 788 -2.69 2.00 -8.32
C GLU A 788 -3.18 3.46 -8.45
N SER A 789 -2.26 4.45 -8.42
CA SER A 789 -2.54 5.85 -8.82
C SER A 789 -2.34 6.09 -10.32
N SER A 790 -1.80 5.11 -11.06
CA SER A 790 -1.41 5.21 -12.47
C SER A 790 -0.57 6.45 -12.79
N SER A 791 0.50 6.64 -12.01
CA SER A 791 1.38 7.81 -12.13
C SER A 791 2.87 7.47 -12.10
N VAL A 792 3.69 8.43 -12.56
CA VAL A 792 5.13 8.45 -12.39
C VAL A 792 5.51 9.66 -11.53
N ARG A 793 6.30 9.43 -10.49
CA ARG A 793 6.60 10.40 -9.43
C ARG A 793 8.11 10.49 -9.19
N ALA A 794 8.60 11.68 -8.86
CA ALA A 794 9.97 11.89 -8.40
C ALA A 794 10.00 11.93 -6.87
N LEU A 795 10.91 11.17 -6.26
CA LEU A 795 11.23 11.13 -4.84
C LEU A 795 12.57 11.85 -4.62
N ASP A 796 12.60 12.82 -3.71
CA ASP A 796 13.83 13.46 -3.24
C ASP A 796 14.51 12.58 -2.18
N LEU A 797 15.76 12.17 -2.43
CA LEU A 797 16.49 11.24 -1.56
C LEU A 797 17.09 11.90 -0.30
N ARG A 798 16.89 13.21 -0.12
CA ARG A 798 17.35 13.98 1.06
C ARG A 798 16.21 14.24 2.05
N SER A 799 15.02 14.61 1.57
CA SER A 799 13.84 14.85 2.43
C SER A 799 12.85 13.69 2.48
N GLY A 800 12.93 12.76 1.53
CA GLY A 800 11.90 11.74 1.29
C GLY A 800 10.61 12.28 0.67
N GLY A 801 10.55 13.58 0.31
CA GLY A 801 9.38 14.18 -0.32
C GLY A 801 9.18 13.70 -1.76
N SER A 802 7.95 13.78 -2.26
CA SER A 802 7.60 13.39 -3.64
C SER A 802 6.91 14.50 -4.44
N GLN A 803 7.08 14.44 -5.76
CA GLN A 803 6.42 15.30 -6.74
C GLN A 803 5.90 14.46 -7.91
N LEU A 804 4.68 14.77 -8.36
CA LEU A 804 4.06 14.17 -9.55
C LEU A 804 4.80 14.63 -10.83
N LEU A 805 5.16 13.67 -11.70
CA LEU A 805 5.75 13.97 -13.02
C LEU A 805 4.79 13.72 -14.17
N ALA A 806 4.01 12.64 -14.12
CA ALA A 806 3.05 12.27 -15.17
C ALA A 806 1.97 11.32 -14.64
N GLY A 807 0.80 11.27 -15.30
CA GLY A 807 -0.33 10.44 -14.88
C GLY A 807 -0.96 10.88 -13.56
N GLY A 808 -1.91 10.09 -13.07
CA GLY A 808 -2.64 10.29 -11.81
C GLY A 808 -3.45 11.59 -11.70
N ASP A 809 -4.22 11.71 -10.63
CA ASP A 809 -4.94 12.94 -10.30
C ASP A 809 -4.01 13.96 -9.60
N PRO A 810 -3.86 15.19 -10.12
CA PRO A 810 -2.99 16.22 -9.52
C PRO A 810 -3.70 17.09 -8.45
N LEU A 811 -5.01 16.94 -8.26
CA LEU A 811 -5.84 17.75 -7.37
C LEU A 811 -6.43 16.94 -6.19
N PHE A 812 -6.84 15.70 -6.43
CA PHE A 812 -7.55 14.85 -5.48
C PHE A 812 -6.74 13.58 -5.16
N PRO A 813 -5.95 13.55 -4.07
CA PRO A 813 -5.05 12.43 -3.75
C PRO A 813 -5.73 11.06 -3.61
N ASP A 814 -6.98 11.01 -3.17
CA ASP A 814 -7.79 9.80 -3.03
C ASP A 814 -8.39 9.30 -4.37
N ASN A 815 -8.27 10.06 -5.48
CA ASN A 815 -8.73 9.63 -6.80
C ASN A 815 -7.73 8.67 -7.48
N LEU A 816 -7.83 7.39 -7.13
CA LEU A 816 -7.05 6.29 -7.72
C LEU A 816 -7.63 5.76 -9.05
N PHE A 817 -8.49 6.53 -9.74
CA PHE A 817 -9.20 6.11 -10.95
C PHE A 817 -8.92 7.01 -12.18
N GLN A 818 -7.94 7.91 -12.08
CA GLN A 818 -7.48 8.80 -13.14
C GLN A 818 -6.51 8.08 -14.12
N PHE A 819 -7.02 7.09 -14.86
CA PHE A 819 -6.23 6.21 -15.75
C PHE A 819 -6.78 6.08 -17.18
N GLY A 820 -5.90 5.67 -18.11
CA GLY A 820 -6.20 5.42 -19.52
C GLY A 820 -4.92 5.45 -20.38
N ASP A 821 -5.05 5.37 -21.71
CA ASP A 821 -3.92 5.50 -22.64
C ASP A 821 -3.95 6.88 -23.32
N LYS A 822 -3.11 7.82 -22.87
CA LYS A 822 -3.00 9.13 -23.51
C LYS A 822 -1.60 9.73 -23.38
N ASP A 823 -1.02 10.13 -24.50
CA ASP A 823 0.22 10.89 -24.53
C ASP A 823 -0.06 12.39 -24.26
N GLY A 824 0.87 13.10 -23.64
CA GLY A 824 0.59 14.44 -23.13
C GLY A 824 1.75 15.06 -22.33
N VAL A 825 1.42 15.99 -21.44
CA VAL A 825 2.38 16.68 -20.56
C VAL A 825 1.85 16.67 -19.12
N GLY A 826 2.68 16.25 -18.17
CA GLY A 826 2.30 16.13 -16.77
C GLY A 826 1.11 15.17 -16.57
N SER A 827 0.21 15.53 -15.68
CA SER A 827 -1.08 14.85 -15.42
C SER A 827 -2.09 14.92 -16.59
N LYS A 828 -1.75 15.56 -17.73
CA LYS A 828 -2.55 15.47 -18.97
C LYS A 828 -2.21 14.23 -19.81
N ALA A 829 -1.08 13.59 -19.53
CA ALA A 829 -0.80 12.23 -19.98
C ALA A 829 -1.54 11.24 -19.06
N LEU A 830 -2.04 10.14 -19.64
CA LEU A 830 -2.65 9.04 -18.90
C LEU A 830 -1.84 7.77 -19.11
N LEU A 831 -1.71 7.03 -18.01
CA LEU A 831 -1.09 5.72 -17.88
C LEU A 831 -2.14 4.74 -17.33
N GLN A 832 -1.85 3.43 -17.35
CA GLN A 832 -2.67 2.41 -16.73
C GLN A 832 -1.78 1.34 -16.08
N HIS A 833 -1.81 1.30 -14.74
CA HIS A 833 -1.03 0.39 -13.89
C HIS A 833 0.46 0.25 -14.32
N PRO A 834 1.24 1.34 -14.36
CA PRO A 834 2.65 1.27 -14.73
C PRO A 834 3.43 0.51 -13.64
N LEU A 835 4.12 -0.57 -14.03
CA LEU A 835 4.88 -1.42 -13.11
C LEU A 835 6.39 -1.16 -13.17
N GLY A 836 6.90 -0.57 -14.25
CA GLY A 836 8.35 -0.35 -14.45
C GLY A 836 8.69 1.09 -14.80
N VAL A 837 9.79 1.60 -14.25
CA VAL A 837 10.46 2.83 -14.68
C VAL A 837 11.96 2.58 -14.80
N LEU A 838 12.59 3.20 -15.81
CA LEU A 838 14.03 3.15 -16.04
C LEU A 838 14.52 4.51 -16.53
N THR A 839 15.52 5.07 -15.86
CA THR A 839 16.29 6.20 -16.38
C THR A 839 17.30 5.68 -17.41
N GLY A 840 17.13 6.08 -18.66
CA GLY A 840 18.05 5.73 -19.74
C GLY A 840 19.36 6.51 -19.65
N SER A 841 20.41 5.99 -20.30
CA SER A 841 21.70 6.68 -20.46
C SER A 841 21.62 7.98 -21.27
N ASP A 842 20.50 8.21 -21.97
CA ASP A 842 20.14 9.44 -22.67
C ASP A 842 19.50 10.52 -21.76
N GLY A 843 19.22 10.18 -20.49
CA GLY A 843 18.56 11.05 -19.52
C GLY A 843 17.03 11.07 -19.61
N LEU A 844 16.42 10.22 -20.46
CA LEU A 844 14.97 10.05 -20.53
C LEU A 844 14.48 9.04 -19.48
N ILE A 845 13.20 9.13 -19.11
CA ILE A 845 12.57 8.19 -18.17
C ILE A 845 11.64 7.27 -18.97
N TYR A 846 12.06 6.02 -19.18
CA TYR A 846 11.24 4.99 -19.79
C TYR A 846 10.25 4.43 -18.78
N VAL A 847 9.03 4.16 -19.23
CA VAL A 847 7.90 3.70 -18.41
C VAL A 847 7.31 2.46 -19.06
N ALA A 848 7.24 1.36 -18.33
CA ALA A 848 6.45 0.19 -18.72
C ALA A 848 5.01 0.45 -18.27
N ASP A 849 4.18 0.88 -19.23
CA ASP A 849 2.79 1.27 -19.05
C ASP A 849 1.92 0.02 -19.26
N SER A 850 1.92 -0.83 -18.23
CA SER A 850 1.71 -2.28 -18.34
C SER A 850 0.34 -2.66 -18.90
N TYR A 851 -0.72 -2.06 -18.37
CA TYR A 851 -2.10 -2.38 -18.78
C TYR A 851 -2.50 -1.66 -20.07
N ASN A 852 -1.79 -0.59 -20.44
CA ASN A 852 -1.85 -0.04 -21.81
C ASN A 852 -0.97 -0.84 -22.80
N HIS A 853 -0.23 -1.86 -22.33
CA HIS A 853 0.65 -2.73 -23.11
C HIS A 853 1.70 -1.98 -23.95
N LYS A 854 2.26 -0.92 -23.35
CA LYS A 854 3.16 0.01 -24.03
C LYS A 854 4.44 0.23 -23.25
N ILE A 855 5.49 0.59 -23.98
CA ILE A 855 6.59 1.38 -23.42
C ILE A 855 6.34 2.83 -23.80
N LYS A 856 6.31 3.70 -22.80
CA LYS A 856 6.29 5.16 -22.96
C LYS A 856 7.61 5.75 -22.51
N VAL A 857 7.89 6.97 -22.94
CA VAL A 857 9.07 7.75 -22.54
C VAL A 857 8.65 9.13 -22.05
N LEU A 858 9.25 9.56 -20.95
CA LEU A 858 8.99 10.79 -20.22
C LEU A 858 10.24 11.68 -20.21
N GLU A 859 10.12 12.86 -20.81
CA GLU A 859 11.11 13.93 -20.76
C GLU A 859 11.02 14.67 -19.42
N LYS A 860 11.96 14.46 -18.47
CA LYS A 860 11.92 15.06 -17.11
C LYS A 860 11.65 16.57 -17.11
N GLY A 861 12.35 17.32 -17.99
CA GLY A 861 12.35 18.78 -18.00
C GLY A 861 11.11 19.43 -18.60
N SER A 862 10.46 18.79 -19.58
CA SER A 862 9.22 19.26 -20.21
C SER A 862 7.97 18.58 -19.63
N GLN A 863 8.15 17.53 -18.81
CA GLN A 863 7.12 16.58 -18.36
C GLN A 863 6.33 15.92 -19.50
N LYS A 864 6.86 15.91 -20.72
CA LYS A 864 6.20 15.34 -21.89
C LYS A 864 6.33 13.82 -21.91
N VAL A 865 5.20 13.13 -22.07
CA VAL A 865 5.09 11.68 -22.21
C VAL A 865 4.66 11.32 -23.63
N THR A 866 5.38 10.38 -24.25
CA THR A 866 5.05 9.82 -25.56
C THR A 866 5.20 8.30 -25.61
N SER A 867 4.31 7.62 -26.34
CA SER A 867 4.37 6.19 -26.64
C SER A 867 5.53 5.90 -27.61
N ILE A 868 6.43 4.99 -27.27
CA ILE A 868 7.58 4.60 -28.12
C ILE A 868 7.49 3.15 -28.62
N ALA A 869 6.85 2.25 -27.87
CA ALA A 869 6.58 0.88 -28.30
C ALA A 869 5.20 0.39 -27.86
N GLY A 870 4.57 -0.47 -28.67
CA GLY A 870 3.27 -1.08 -28.38
C GLY A 870 2.08 -0.34 -29.03
N VAL A 871 1.16 -1.10 -29.65
CA VAL A 871 -0.04 -0.54 -30.30
C VAL A 871 -1.22 -0.24 -29.37
N GLY A 872 -1.11 -0.50 -28.06
CA GLY A 872 -2.23 -0.36 -27.13
C GLY A 872 -3.15 -1.59 -27.02
N LYS A 873 -2.73 -2.77 -27.52
CA LYS A 873 -3.46 -4.04 -27.36
C LYS A 873 -2.51 -5.21 -27.08
N ALA A 874 -2.90 -6.04 -26.10
CA ALA A 874 -2.22 -7.27 -25.73
C ALA A 874 -1.95 -8.18 -26.92
N GLY A 875 -0.75 -8.78 -26.95
CA GLY A 875 -0.37 -9.82 -27.88
C GLY A 875 1.13 -9.88 -28.11
N PHE A 876 1.54 -10.69 -29.09
CA PHE A 876 2.94 -10.83 -29.49
C PHE A 876 3.10 -10.45 -30.97
N LYS A 877 3.95 -9.45 -31.23
CA LYS A 877 4.37 -9.01 -32.57
C LYS A 877 5.67 -8.21 -32.47
N GLU A 878 6.52 -8.32 -33.48
CA GLU A 878 7.85 -7.69 -33.54
C GLU A 878 7.95 -6.65 -34.68
N GLY A 879 9.13 -6.06 -34.84
CA GLY A 879 9.46 -5.13 -35.92
C GLY A 879 9.50 -3.68 -35.43
N VAL A 880 9.01 -2.73 -36.24
CA VAL A 880 8.96 -1.32 -35.86
C VAL A 880 8.13 -1.15 -34.58
N ALA A 881 8.72 -0.55 -33.54
CA ALA A 881 8.25 -0.61 -32.16
C ALA A 881 6.82 -0.08 -31.96
N SER A 882 6.46 1.01 -32.65
CA SER A 882 5.11 1.59 -32.65
C SER A 882 4.04 0.72 -33.32
N SER A 883 4.44 -0.34 -34.02
CA SER A 883 3.56 -1.32 -34.66
C SER A 883 3.63 -2.72 -34.02
N ALA A 884 4.54 -2.90 -33.05
CA ALA A 884 4.78 -4.15 -32.34
C ALA A 884 3.78 -4.34 -31.18
N GLN A 885 3.72 -5.54 -30.61
CA GLN A 885 2.83 -5.86 -29.48
C GLN A 885 3.60 -6.40 -28.29
N LEU A 886 3.07 -6.09 -27.10
CA LEU A 886 3.50 -6.51 -25.77
C LEU A 886 2.26 -7.03 -25.03
N SER A 887 2.44 -7.69 -23.88
CA SER A 887 1.34 -8.01 -22.96
C SER A 887 1.81 -7.91 -21.51
N GLU A 888 1.30 -6.88 -20.82
CA GLU A 888 1.67 -6.50 -19.44
C GLU A 888 3.19 -6.44 -19.19
N PRO A 889 3.96 -5.60 -19.91
CA PRO A 889 5.38 -5.43 -19.63
C PRO A 889 5.59 -4.84 -18.22
N ALA A 890 6.41 -5.49 -17.38
CA ALA A 890 6.56 -5.12 -15.96
C ALA A 890 7.97 -4.65 -15.55
N GLY A 891 8.99 -5.03 -16.32
CA GLY A 891 10.40 -4.78 -16.02
C GLY A 891 11.16 -4.12 -17.17
N LEU A 892 12.09 -3.24 -16.83
CA LEU A 892 12.97 -2.54 -17.76
C LEU A 892 14.41 -2.59 -17.24
N ALA A 893 15.39 -2.81 -18.12
CA ALA A 893 16.81 -2.67 -17.80
C ALA A 893 17.62 -2.08 -18.97
N GLN A 894 18.62 -1.26 -18.64
CA GLN A 894 19.50 -0.65 -19.64
C GLN A 894 20.36 -1.73 -20.32
N GLY A 895 20.33 -1.77 -21.65
CA GLY A 895 21.25 -2.51 -22.50
C GLY A 895 22.35 -1.62 -23.11
N PRO A 896 23.27 -2.18 -23.90
CA PRO A 896 24.31 -1.43 -24.59
C PRO A 896 23.73 -0.64 -25.78
N ASP A 897 24.45 0.38 -26.25
CA ASP A 897 24.23 1.04 -27.54
C ASP A 897 22.79 1.56 -27.79
N GLY A 898 22.10 2.02 -26.76
CA GLY A 898 20.71 2.49 -26.87
C GLY A 898 19.67 1.36 -26.97
N LYS A 899 20.01 0.14 -26.54
CA LYS A 899 19.04 -0.94 -26.30
C LYS A 899 18.47 -0.85 -24.88
N ILE A 900 17.20 -1.23 -24.73
CA ILE A 900 16.53 -1.43 -23.44
C ILE A 900 15.92 -2.82 -23.45
N PHE A 901 16.21 -3.62 -22.43
CA PHE A 901 15.57 -4.91 -22.21
C PHE A 901 14.23 -4.71 -21.51
N VAL A 902 13.20 -5.41 -21.97
CA VAL A 902 11.82 -5.36 -21.46
C VAL A 902 11.39 -6.77 -21.04
N ALA A 903 10.89 -6.93 -19.82
CA ALA A 903 10.21 -8.16 -19.41
C ALA A 903 8.75 -8.08 -19.86
N ASP A 904 8.39 -8.89 -20.86
CA ASP A 904 7.09 -8.90 -21.54
C ASP A 904 6.22 -10.02 -20.93
N THR A 905 5.73 -9.73 -19.72
CA THR A 905 5.35 -10.71 -18.68
C THR A 905 4.38 -11.78 -19.19
N ASN A 906 3.25 -11.39 -19.80
CA ASN A 906 2.23 -12.34 -20.23
C ASN A 906 2.57 -13.08 -21.53
N ASN A 907 3.50 -12.56 -22.32
CA ASN A 907 4.10 -13.31 -23.42
C ASN A 907 5.17 -14.30 -22.91
N SER A 908 5.63 -14.15 -21.65
CA SER A 908 6.74 -14.91 -21.04
C SER A 908 8.05 -14.82 -21.83
N LEU A 909 8.35 -13.61 -22.34
CA LEU A 909 9.53 -13.30 -23.15
C LEU A 909 10.32 -12.12 -22.58
N ILE A 910 11.59 -12.04 -22.96
CA ILE A 910 12.38 -10.81 -22.88
C ILE A 910 12.41 -10.17 -24.27
N ARG A 911 12.18 -8.87 -24.35
CA ARG A 911 12.20 -8.09 -25.60
C ARG A 911 13.32 -7.08 -25.56
N VAL A 912 13.83 -6.71 -26.73
CA VAL A 912 14.87 -5.70 -26.92
C VAL A 912 14.24 -4.53 -27.67
N LEU A 913 14.07 -3.40 -27.00
CA LEU A 913 13.69 -2.12 -27.60
C LEU A 913 14.97 -1.39 -28.00
N ASN A 914 15.20 -1.20 -29.30
CA ASN A 914 16.35 -0.47 -29.81
C ASN A 914 15.95 0.98 -30.14
N VAL A 915 16.34 1.93 -29.30
CA VAL A 915 16.09 3.37 -29.51
C VAL A 915 17.25 4.10 -30.19
N GLY A 916 18.40 3.43 -30.38
CA GLY A 916 19.55 3.97 -31.11
C GLY A 916 19.35 4.08 -32.62
N ILE A 917 18.21 3.61 -33.15
CA ILE A 917 17.83 3.64 -34.56
C ILE A 917 16.49 4.33 -34.76
N SER A 918 16.27 4.88 -35.96
CA SER A 918 15.02 5.56 -36.33
C SER A 918 14.42 4.96 -37.62
N PRO A 919 13.18 4.44 -37.58
CA PRO A 919 12.33 4.27 -36.40
C PRO A 919 12.87 3.20 -35.44
N PRO A 920 12.58 3.28 -34.12
CA PRO A 920 12.92 2.23 -33.16
C PRO A 920 12.31 0.87 -33.50
N THR A 921 12.99 -0.22 -33.13
CA THR A 921 12.47 -1.61 -33.26
C THR A 921 12.27 -2.28 -31.91
N LEU A 922 11.36 -3.26 -31.87
CA LEU A 922 11.08 -4.12 -30.73
C LEU A 922 11.13 -5.59 -31.18
N GLU A 923 12.20 -6.27 -30.78
CA GLU A 923 12.54 -7.65 -31.16
C GLU A 923 12.56 -8.55 -29.90
N THR A 924 12.60 -9.87 -30.06
CA THR A 924 12.70 -10.83 -28.94
C THR A 924 14.14 -11.21 -28.66
N LEU A 925 14.54 -11.25 -27.39
CA LEU A 925 15.83 -11.80 -26.99
C LEU A 925 15.74 -13.33 -27.01
N GLU A 926 16.45 -13.97 -27.95
CA GLU A 926 16.45 -15.42 -28.11
C GLU A 926 17.26 -16.10 -26.97
N LEU A 927 16.55 -16.70 -26.00
CA LEU A 927 17.13 -17.30 -24.80
C LEU A 927 17.72 -18.70 -25.09
N LYS A 928 19.04 -18.77 -25.22
CA LYS A 928 19.77 -19.98 -25.65
C LYS A 928 20.23 -20.83 -24.47
N GLY A 929 19.76 -22.07 -24.41
CA GLY A 929 20.20 -23.06 -23.43
C GLY A 929 19.67 -22.84 -22.00
N VAL A 930 18.74 -21.90 -21.80
CA VAL A 930 18.06 -21.73 -20.50
C VAL A 930 17.24 -23.00 -20.22
N PRO A 931 17.51 -23.73 -19.12
CA PRO A 931 16.80 -24.96 -18.84
C PRO A 931 15.35 -24.67 -18.44
N THR A 932 14.41 -25.48 -18.92
CA THR A 932 13.08 -25.58 -18.31
C THR A 932 13.23 -26.11 -16.87
N PRO A 933 12.50 -25.59 -15.89
CA PRO A 933 12.52 -26.15 -14.54
C PRO A 933 12.04 -27.60 -14.53
N PRO A 934 12.65 -28.51 -13.76
CA PRO A 934 12.05 -29.82 -13.50
C PRO A 934 10.74 -29.63 -12.72
N PRO A 935 9.68 -30.42 -12.99
CA PRO A 935 8.45 -30.35 -12.22
C PRO A 935 8.73 -30.65 -10.74
N ALA A 936 8.13 -29.87 -9.84
CA ALA A 936 8.40 -29.93 -8.41
C ALA A 936 8.17 -31.35 -7.84
N PRO A 937 9.20 -32.02 -7.29
CA PRO A 937 9.09 -33.43 -6.92
C PRO A 937 8.33 -33.62 -5.61
N ALA A 938 7.20 -34.31 -5.66
CA ALA A 938 6.44 -34.67 -4.46
C ALA A 938 7.24 -35.66 -3.57
N GLY A 939 7.73 -35.17 -2.43
CA GLY A 939 8.23 -36.02 -1.32
C GLY A 939 9.53 -36.78 -1.55
N ALA A 940 10.31 -36.46 -2.59
CA ALA A 940 11.56 -37.18 -2.90
C ALA A 940 12.72 -36.79 -1.96
N PRO A 941 13.60 -37.73 -1.55
CA PRO A 941 14.80 -37.41 -0.78
C PRO A 941 15.83 -36.62 -1.61
N ARG A 942 16.65 -35.81 -0.92
CA ARG A 942 17.60 -34.86 -1.51
C ARG A 942 18.53 -35.50 -2.54
N ARG A 943 18.50 -35.02 -3.80
CA ARG A 943 19.61 -35.23 -4.75
C ARG A 943 20.72 -34.21 -4.49
N LEU A 944 21.58 -34.50 -3.51
CA LEU A 944 22.81 -33.74 -3.24
C LEU A 944 23.87 -34.05 -4.30
N ARG A 945 23.77 -33.40 -5.47
CA ARG A 945 24.87 -33.30 -6.45
C ARG A 945 24.93 -31.88 -6.99
N ARG A 946 25.90 -31.12 -6.47
CA ARG A 946 26.16 -29.72 -6.82
C ARG A 946 26.63 -29.60 -8.27
N ARG A 947 26.15 -28.60 -9.00
CA ARG A 947 26.53 -28.39 -10.40
C ARG A 947 27.74 -27.45 -10.49
N LEU A 948 28.75 -27.81 -11.29
CA LEU A 948 29.88 -26.91 -11.59
C LEU A 948 29.43 -25.75 -12.50
N SER A 949 30.12 -24.60 -12.43
CA SER A 949 29.91 -23.52 -13.41
C SER A 949 30.31 -23.97 -14.81
N SER A 950 29.67 -23.39 -15.83
CA SER A 950 29.97 -23.67 -17.24
C SER A 950 31.38 -23.29 -17.68
N ASP A 951 32.09 -22.45 -16.91
CA ASP A 951 33.47 -22.03 -17.17
C ASP A 951 34.53 -22.70 -16.24
N THR A 952 34.10 -23.61 -15.35
CA THR A 952 34.99 -24.41 -14.51
C THR A 952 35.75 -25.42 -15.38
N GLU A 953 37.08 -25.33 -15.38
CA GLU A 953 37.95 -26.28 -16.09
C GLU A 953 38.13 -27.56 -15.27
N ILE A 954 37.73 -28.70 -15.81
CA ILE A 954 37.87 -30.00 -15.14
C ILE A 954 39.24 -30.58 -15.48
N VAL A 955 40.07 -30.76 -14.46
CA VAL A 955 41.40 -31.38 -14.53
C VAL A 955 41.31 -32.78 -13.93
N LYS A 956 41.69 -33.80 -14.69
CA LYS A 956 41.75 -35.17 -14.17
C LYS A 956 43.14 -35.45 -13.59
N VAL A 957 43.16 -36.00 -12.39
CA VAL A 957 44.38 -36.39 -11.66
C VAL A 957 44.58 -37.89 -11.80
N ASP A 958 45.84 -38.34 -11.81
CA ASP A 958 46.16 -39.77 -11.87
C ASP A 958 45.63 -40.54 -10.64
N PRO A 959 45.23 -41.83 -10.79
CA PRO A 959 44.64 -42.59 -9.70
C PRO A 959 45.52 -42.71 -8.45
N VAL A 960 44.95 -42.35 -7.31
CA VAL A 960 45.62 -42.40 -6.01
C VAL A 960 45.58 -43.82 -5.46
N SER A 961 46.74 -44.49 -5.40
CA SER A 961 46.90 -45.89 -5.02
C SER A 961 47.31 -46.13 -3.56
N SER A 962 47.34 -45.10 -2.71
CA SER A 962 47.66 -45.26 -1.28
C SER A 962 46.43 -45.34 -0.38
N MET A 963 46.59 -45.93 0.82
CA MET A 963 45.51 -46.02 1.82
C MET A 963 45.29 -44.72 2.59
N ASN A 964 46.38 -44.01 2.87
CA ASN A 964 46.37 -42.67 3.44
C ASN A 964 47.30 -41.77 2.63
N GLY A 965 47.24 -40.47 2.87
CA GLY A 965 48.16 -39.54 2.21
C GLY A 965 47.73 -38.09 2.30
N ASP A 966 48.36 -37.29 1.46
CA ASP A 966 48.12 -35.86 1.34
C ASP A 966 47.90 -35.49 -0.13
N LEU A 967 46.92 -34.64 -0.41
CA LEU A 967 46.74 -33.95 -1.68
C LEU A 967 47.25 -32.51 -1.51
N GLU A 968 48.33 -32.15 -2.21
CA GLU A 968 48.89 -30.80 -2.20
C GLU A 968 48.48 -30.09 -3.49
N LEU A 969 47.46 -29.23 -3.43
CA LEU A 969 47.15 -28.32 -4.53
C LEU A 969 48.32 -27.34 -4.69
N GLN A 970 48.83 -27.19 -5.91
CA GLN A 970 49.86 -26.21 -6.23
C GLN A 970 49.46 -25.40 -7.46
N ILE A 971 48.65 -24.37 -7.21
CA ILE A 971 48.12 -23.46 -8.22
C ILE A 971 49.14 -22.35 -8.45
N ARG A 972 49.53 -22.12 -9.69
CA ARG A 972 50.51 -21.10 -10.10
C ARG A 972 49.84 -20.05 -10.98
N LEU A 973 50.31 -18.82 -10.86
CA LEU A 973 49.90 -17.70 -11.71
C LEU A 973 51.00 -17.37 -12.74
N PRO A 974 50.68 -16.71 -13.86
CA PRO A 974 51.70 -16.10 -14.72
C PRO A 974 52.41 -14.96 -13.99
N LYS A 975 53.63 -14.60 -14.43
CA LYS A 975 54.51 -13.62 -13.74
C LYS A 975 53.89 -12.23 -13.52
N GLU A 976 52.94 -11.82 -14.36
CA GLU A 976 52.25 -10.53 -14.27
C GLU A 976 51.20 -10.47 -13.14
N PHE A 977 50.88 -11.61 -12.49
CA PHE A 977 49.73 -11.74 -11.60
C PHE A 977 50.09 -12.29 -10.21
N HIS A 978 49.42 -11.76 -9.18
CA HIS A 978 49.49 -12.20 -7.79
C HIS A 978 48.09 -12.62 -7.26
N PHE A 979 48.05 -13.42 -6.20
CA PHE A 979 46.78 -13.74 -5.51
C PHE A 979 46.31 -12.55 -4.68
N THR A 980 45.01 -12.22 -4.72
CA THR A 980 44.48 -11.09 -3.94
C THR A 980 44.30 -11.42 -2.46
N THR A 981 44.62 -10.43 -1.61
CA THR A 981 44.37 -10.44 -0.17
C THR A 981 42.93 -10.11 0.21
N GLU A 982 42.17 -9.51 -0.72
CA GLU A 982 40.80 -9.01 -0.50
C GLU A 982 39.74 -10.09 -0.78
N ALA A 983 39.95 -10.88 -1.84
CA ALA A 983 39.09 -12.00 -2.24
C ALA A 983 39.87 -13.31 -2.20
N GLN A 984 39.89 -13.98 -1.03
CA GLN A 984 40.73 -15.16 -0.82
C GLN A 984 40.34 -16.32 -1.76
N SER A 985 41.36 -16.87 -2.43
CA SER A 985 41.22 -18.11 -3.22
C SER A 985 40.89 -19.29 -2.31
N LYS A 986 40.00 -20.19 -2.74
CA LYS A 986 39.43 -21.25 -1.88
C LYS A 986 39.17 -22.56 -2.62
N PHE A 987 39.09 -23.64 -1.86
CA PHE A 987 38.74 -24.99 -2.34
C PHE A 987 37.64 -25.61 -1.48
N GLU A 988 36.83 -26.47 -2.08
CA GLU A 988 35.77 -27.27 -1.45
C GLU A 988 35.80 -28.69 -2.06
N VAL A 989 35.53 -29.73 -1.27
CA VAL A 989 35.67 -31.15 -1.66
C VAL A 989 34.30 -31.84 -1.66
N ASP A 990 33.94 -32.45 -2.79
CA ASP A 990 32.86 -33.43 -2.90
C ASP A 990 33.47 -34.85 -3.00
N ILE A 991 32.81 -35.89 -2.48
CA ILE A 991 33.31 -37.28 -2.50
C ILE A 991 32.20 -38.21 -3.02
N GLU A 992 32.51 -39.09 -3.97
CA GLU A 992 31.57 -40.07 -4.53
C GLU A 992 32.19 -41.48 -4.53
N PRO A 993 31.56 -42.49 -3.89
CA PRO A 993 30.39 -42.39 -3.00
C PRO A 993 30.69 -41.71 -1.65
N ASP A 994 29.67 -41.12 -1.01
CA ASP A 994 29.77 -40.56 0.34
C ASP A 994 30.39 -41.57 1.33
N GLY A 995 31.37 -41.13 2.14
CA GLY A 995 32.03 -41.97 3.16
C GLY A 995 32.99 -43.05 2.63
N SER A 996 33.20 -43.16 1.32
CA SER A 996 34.20 -44.08 0.74
C SER A 996 35.65 -43.66 1.04
N VAL A 997 35.87 -42.36 1.20
CA VAL A 997 37.12 -41.72 1.59
C VAL A 997 36.78 -40.60 2.59
N SER A 998 37.64 -40.37 3.57
CA SER A 998 37.63 -39.15 4.39
C SER A 998 38.74 -38.21 3.92
N VAL A 999 38.42 -36.93 3.75
CA VAL A 999 39.37 -35.88 3.36
C VAL A 999 39.24 -34.71 4.34
N GLU A 1000 40.34 -34.25 4.92
CA GLU A 1000 40.34 -33.11 5.84
C GLU A 1000 41.41 -32.06 5.45
N PRO A 1001 41.04 -30.76 5.39
CA PRO A 1001 39.69 -30.23 5.56
C PRO A 1001 38.85 -30.39 4.27
N MET A 1002 37.54 -30.62 4.42
CA MET A 1002 36.58 -30.66 3.29
C MET A 1002 36.40 -29.31 2.56
N SER A 1003 36.90 -28.22 3.14
CA SER A 1003 36.94 -26.90 2.50
C SER A 1003 38.02 -26.03 3.15
N GLY A 1004 38.67 -25.16 2.39
CA GLY A 1004 39.71 -24.28 2.93
C GLY A 1004 40.16 -23.17 1.98
N ILE A 1005 41.16 -22.41 2.44
CA ILE A 1005 41.78 -21.30 1.70
C ILE A 1005 43.01 -21.82 0.96
N ILE A 1006 43.22 -21.34 -0.26
CA ILE A 1006 44.47 -21.49 -1.01
C ILE A 1006 45.37 -20.34 -0.58
N GLY A 1007 46.57 -20.66 -0.07
CA GLY A 1007 47.53 -19.70 0.45
C GLY A 1007 48.02 -18.69 -0.60
N PRO A 1008 48.67 -17.58 -0.16
CA PRO A 1008 49.19 -16.55 -1.05
C PRO A 1008 50.37 -17.03 -1.92
N ASP A 1009 50.95 -18.20 -1.62
CA ASP A 1009 51.92 -18.90 -2.46
C ASP A 1009 51.28 -19.88 -3.47
N GLY A 1010 49.94 -19.92 -3.50
CA GLY A 1010 49.14 -20.76 -4.37
C GLY A 1010 48.91 -22.19 -3.88
N ARG A 1011 49.24 -22.51 -2.62
CA ARG A 1011 49.14 -23.88 -2.09
C ARG A 1011 47.95 -24.12 -1.18
N ALA A 1012 47.47 -25.36 -1.17
CA ALA A 1012 46.61 -25.90 -0.13
C ALA A 1012 46.92 -27.37 0.08
N LYS A 1013 46.78 -27.84 1.33
CA LYS A 1013 47.05 -29.23 1.71
C LYS A 1013 45.79 -29.86 2.32
N LEU A 1014 45.44 -31.05 1.82
CA LEU A 1014 44.32 -31.85 2.30
C LEU A 1014 44.84 -33.24 2.65
N SER A 1015 44.67 -33.71 3.87
CA SER A 1015 44.99 -35.10 4.24
C SER A 1015 43.82 -36.01 3.88
N PHE A 1016 44.08 -37.26 3.47
CA PHE A 1016 43.02 -38.24 3.19
C PHE A 1016 43.30 -39.60 3.83
N SER A 1017 42.22 -40.34 4.10
CA SER A 1017 42.22 -41.72 4.59
C SER A 1017 41.08 -42.52 3.97
N ARG A 1018 41.33 -43.80 3.66
CA ARG A 1018 40.37 -44.68 2.98
C ARG A 1018 39.80 -45.72 3.95
N SER A 1019 38.49 -45.97 3.85
CA SER A 1019 37.80 -46.94 4.70
C SER A 1019 37.96 -48.40 4.26
N SER A 1020 38.42 -48.66 3.02
CA SER A 1020 38.75 -50.02 2.54
C SER A 1020 39.65 -50.03 1.29
N ASN A 1021 40.41 -51.12 1.09
CA ASN A 1021 41.27 -51.32 -0.09
C ASN A 1021 40.48 -51.43 -1.41
N ASN A 1022 39.22 -51.90 -1.35
CA ASN A 1022 38.39 -52.24 -2.52
C ASN A 1022 37.59 -51.08 -3.12
N SER A 1023 37.85 -49.83 -2.73
CA SER A 1023 37.08 -48.66 -3.16
C SER A 1023 37.41 -48.19 -4.60
N SER A 1024 37.51 -49.10 -5.58
CA SER A 1024 37.94 -48.82 -6.96
C SER A 1024 36.97 -47.96 -7.79
N THR A 1025 35.83 -47.58 -7.21
CA THR A 1025 34.85 -46.63 -7.76
C THR A 1025 34.81 -45.30 -7.00
N ALA A 1026 35.70 -45.10 -6.02
CA ALA A 1026 35.74 -43.89 -5.21
C ALA A 1026 36.50 -42.76 -5.92
N SER A 1027 35.99 -41.54 -5.80
CA SER A 1027 36.64 -40.32 -6.29
C SER A 1027 36.34 -39.15 -5.39
N ALA A 1028 37.27 -38.21 -5.27
CA ALA A 1028 37.03 -36.89 -4.73
C ALA A 1028 37.08 -35.85 -5.86
N ARG A 1029 36.20 -34.85 -5.82
CA ARG A 1029 36.27 -33.66 -6.68
C ARG A 1029 36.64 -32.46 -5.82
N ILE A 1030 37.83 -31.90 -6.04
CA ILE A 1030 38.29 -30.70 -5.34
C ILE A 1030 37.99 -29.49 -6.23
N SER A 1031 36.93 -28.76 -5.90
CA SER A 1031 36.45 -27.60 -6.65
C SER A 1031 37.11 -26.32 -6.11
N CYS A 1032 37.89 -25.63 -6.93
CA CYS A 1032 38.68 -24.47 -6.56
C CYS A 1032 38.21 -23.19 -7.27
N LYS A 1033 38.20 -22.08 -6.53
CA LYS A 1033 38.08 -20.72 -7.07
C LYS A 1033 39.37 -19.96 -6.82
N VAL A 1034 39.98 -19.49 -7.89
CA VAL A 1034 41.24 -18.76 -7.86
C VAL A 1034 40.99 -17.31 -8.24
N TYR A 1035 41.28 -16.38 -7.33
CA TYR A 1035 41.22 -14.93 -7.54
C TYR A 1035 42.63 -14.35 -7.62
N TYR A 1036 42.89 -13.55 -8.65
CA TYR A 1036 44.23 -13.08 -8.99
C TYR A 1036 44.17 -11.75 -9.73
N CYS A 1037 45.15 -10.87 -9.50
CA CYS A 1037 45.17 -9.50 -10.03
C CYS A 1037 46.56 -9.18 -10.59
N GLN A 1038 46.60 -8.24 -11.53
CA GLN A 1038 47.83 -7.56 -11.96
C GLN A 1038 47.93 -6.26 -11.16
N GLU A 1039 49.15 -5.74 -10.94
CA GLU A 1039 49.36 -4.49 -10.19
C GLU A 1039 48.52 -3.34 -10.78
N ASP A 1040 47.84 -2.59 -9.91
CA ASP A 1040 46.89 -1.51 -10.22
C ASP A 1040 45.76 -1.83 -11.23
N ALA A 1041 45.41 -3.11 -11.40
CA ALA A 1041 44.40 -3.58 -12.35
C ALA A 1041 43.22 -4.33 -11.69
N VAL A 1042 42.11 -4.46 -12.43
CA VAL A 1042 40.91 -5.19 -11.98
C VAL A 1042 41.22 -6.67 -11.75
N CYS A 1043 40.89 -7.16 -10.55
CA CYS A 1043 41.05 -8.55 -10.17
C CYS A 1043 40.16 -9.51 -10.99
N LEU A 1044 40.74 -10.63 -11.40
CA LEU A 1044 40.11 -11.68 -12.18
C LEU A 1044 39.81 -12.91 -11.31
N TYR A 1045 38.95 -13.80 -11.80
CA TYR A 1045 38.74 -15.13 -11.20
C TYR A 1045 38.83 -16.26 -12.23
N LYS A 1046 39.05 -17.47 -11.74
CA LYS A 1046 39.05 -18.72 -12.52
C LYS A 1046 38.50 -19.87 -11.67
N GLY A 1047 37.48 -20.57 -12.19
CA GLY A 1047 37.05 -21.88 -11.69
C GLY A 1047 37.90 -23.01 -12.26
N VAL A 1048 38.34 -23.93 -11.41
CA VAL A 1048 39.01 -25.18 -11.79
C VAL A 1048 38.60 -26.28 -10.81
N ALA A 1049 38.30 -27.49 -11.30
CA ALA A 1049 37.92 -28.63 -10.48
C ALA A 1049 38.82 -29.83 -10.76
N PHE A 1050 39.40 -30.42 -9.71
CA PHE A 1050 40.29 -31.57 -9.81
C PHE A 1050 39.52 -32.85 -9.51
N GLU A 1051 39.39 -33.75 -10.49
CA GLU A 1051 38.84 -35.10 -10.29
C GLU A 1051 39.95 -36.06 -9.89
N VAL A 1052 39.91 -36.55 -8.65
CA VAL A 1052 40.90 -37.40 -8.00
C VAL A 1052 40.30 -38.79 -7.78
N PRO A 1053 40.48 -39.75 -8.70
CA PRO A 1053 40.03 -41.13 -8.52
C PRO A 1053 40.96 -41.89 -7.56
N PHE A 1054 40.41 -42.80 -6.77
CA PHE A 1054 41.17 -43.67 -5.86
C PHE A 1054 41.24 -45.08 -6.43
N GLY A 1055 42.44 -45.51 -6.83
CA GLY A 1055 42.69 -46.82 -7.44
C GLY A 1055 42.73 -47.96 -6.43
N ALA A 1056 43.04 -49.18 -6.88
CA ALA A 1056 43.39 -50.27 -5.97
C ALA A 1056 44.56 -49.85 -5.05
N ALA A 1057 44.49 -50.20 -3.76
CA ALA A 1057 45.43 -49.71 -2.77
C ALA A 1057 46.65 -50.63 -2.57
N GLU A 1058 47.85 -50.06 -2.48
CA GLU A 1058 49.03 -50.74 -1.94
C GLU A 1058 48.98 -50.71 -0.41
N GLU A 1059 49.00 -51.88 0.24
CA GLU A 1059 48.88 -51.97 1.71
C GLU A 1059 50.03 -51.28 2.43
N ASN A 1060 49.72 -50.59 3.53
CA ASN A 1060 50.65 -49.78 4.33
C ASN A 1060 51.38 -48.65 3.59
N SER A 1061 50.89 -48.21 2.43
CA SER A 1061 51.42 -47.04 1.73
C SER A 1061 50.76 -45.73 2.20
N THR A 1062 51.60 -44.71 2.39
CA THR A 1062 51.22 -43.30 2.62
C THR A 1062 51.96 -42.44 1.60
N LYS A 1063 51.24 -41.59 0.85
CA LYS A 1063 51.82 -40.84 -0.28
C LYS A 1063 51.27 -39.41 -0.36
N THR A 1064 52.17 -38.44 -0.59
CA THR A 1064 51.77 -37.08 -1.00
C THR A 1064 51.63 -37.03 -2.52
N VAL A 1065 50.51 -36.49 -2.99
CA VAL A 1065 50.18 -36.28 -4.41
C VAL A 1065 50.07 -34.77 -4.62
N THR A 1066 51.10 -34.17 -5.20
CA THR A 1066 51.06 -32.76 -5.61
C THR A 1066 50.25 -32.63 -6.91
N ILE A 1067 49.28 -31.72 -6.92
CA ILE A 1067 48.35 -31.47 -8.03
C ILE A 1067 48.69 -30.07 -8.59
N PRO A 1068 49.57 -29.98 -9.61
CA PRO A 1068 49.98 -28.70 -10.18
C PRO A 1068 48.94 -28.17 -11.18
N TYR A 1069 48.66 -26.87 -11.12
CA TYR A 1069 47.85 -26.18 -12.12
C TYR A 1069 48.43 -24.79 -12.43
N LEU A 1070 48.38 -24.36 -13.69
CA LEU A 1070 48.79 -23.02 -14.11
C LEU A 1070 47.56 -22.27 -14.62
N VAL A 1071 47.19 -21.19 -13.92
CA VAL A 1071 46.08 -20.33 -14.33
C VAL A 1071 46.42 -19.68 -15.67
N LYS A 1072 45.52 -19.85 -16.64
CA LYS A 1072 45.54 -19.14 -17.93
C LYS A 1072 44.56 -17.97 -17.82
N PRO A 1073 45.02 -16.70 -17.80
CA PRO A 1073 44.12 -15.55 -17.78
C PRO A 1073 43.21 -15.54 -19.01
N LYS A 1074 41.93 -15.21 -18.82
CA LYS A 1074 41.06 -14.84 -19.94
C LYS A 1074 41.62 -13.54 -20.52
N THR A 1075 41.97 -13.51 -21.82
CA THR A 1075 42.47 -12.30 -22.47
C THR A 1075 41.40 -11.23 -22.44
N ALA A 1076 41.64 -10.13 -21.71
CA ALA A 1076 40.74 -8.98 -21.70
C ALA A 1076 40.50 -8.50 -23.14
N ALA A 1077 39.24 -8.44 -23.57
CA ALA A 1077 38.87 -7.98 -24.89
C ALA A 1077 39.20 -6.48 -25.01
N LYS A 1078 40.32 -6.16 -25.66
CA LYS A 1078 40.65 -4.77 -26.00
C LYS A 1078 39.64 -4.24 -27.00
N ASN A 1079 38.67 -3.44 -26.54
CA ASN A 1079 38.11 -2.33 -27.31
C ASN A 1079 37.24 -1.37 -26.45
N SER A 1080 37.25 -0.10 -26.86
CA SER A 1080 36.18 0.90 -26.67
C SER A 1080 35.54 1.07 -25.28
N LEU A 1081 36.33 1.34 -24.25
CA LEU A 1081 35.93 2.26 -23.17
C LEU A 1081 36.84 3.50 -23.20
N ALA A 1082 36.51 4.44 -24.07
CA ALA A 1082 37.23 5.70 -24.23
C ALA A 1082 36.29 6.82 -24.72
N LYS A 1083 36.00 7.75 -23.79
CA LYS A 1083 35.17 8.97 -23.89
C LYS A 1083 33.67 8.83 -23.58
N VAL A 1084 33.31 9.56 -22.51
CA VAL A 1084 31.95 9.92 -22.01
C VAL A 1084 31.15 8.73 -21.48
#